data_AF-A0A3L7NF80-F1
#
_entry.id   AF-A0A3L7NF80-F1
#
_cell.length_a   1.000
_cell.length_b   1.000
_cell.length_c   1.000
_cell.angle_alpha   90.00
_cell.angle_beta   90.00
_cell.angle_gamma   90.00
#
_symmetry.space_group_name_H-M   'P 1'
#
loop_
_entity.id
_entity.type
_entity.pdbx_description
1 polymer ?
#
loop_
_entity_poly.entity_id
_entity_poly.type
_entity_poly.pdbx_seq_one_letter_code
_entity_poly.pdbx_strand_id
1 'polypeptide(L)'
;MTFRTSSENNFQTIMIDKSLRIVLAVLLLAISGRVYSQTTDTSWDSMLTGSQWYVPTQNMLSYMTVASNLTQTVQAGDQTLWYIADCVDGVFTGTSSQSLTVPMSGGTPQTATGTVMNGVINSAGQVLIDFTETNGDVTIALGNYRSVSGSNLIEMQMFSQVTTGANVTHWAYMAPYSGSDYPQDTPTDPALLSTNWEWMQGTSWKFNDAALCGSNGSGLFSVSTYNSGYFYGSGTSANGDFTLIGSATPEGNLILGLIDNASGVKTSLFGAIAGNNSSASMSLSTYTTEGITAGPPVATAEVIPGPIAILSVANGAALSLASGTSTYAYAYVGNTANDSNSSLTVTNGNTLLANSQNLSVGNLGSGNTMTISNGAVVADRSGFVGYDPASSNNSVQVTGSNSVWQNSADLYVGYSGSNNSLLITSGAEVSASNTYISSFGGTANSVQISDAGSALTNSGSVWVGASPIDWPGLVGTGTLTITSGGTLSAADLIISGTTGSVGTVEVGLKGGSDSRMTLNVPLITFGEGTGSLGLNQSDTLTIWGAIAGAASTSSYAMIQQYGSGTTILTGISHTGLGYRVDGGQLMVDGGILDIYLVDAIAPDELGGPRTVTVGNKNSGISLVVANGGELHSFATIIGTDLQKNSDALTTSSNNWALITDPGSKLIAGELQVGNVSSGNSLVIRNGATVSSTLSTSIGISGSNNSVTVDGAGSSLTNVGSLIVGTYSQSFNSSANSLLVANGGSVTSGSATIGNTTSAFGNSVTVSGSGSLWTNDGDVILGNGGSSNSLSVTNGGWMGSANFFISNTNTSLDNSVLVTGSSGISSTLNTTGALSIGYAGSGSLTVADGALVVASGGIAIASLAGSVGTLNIGSFGGVDTAGAITAPAIVFGAGTGTINFNQVNAVTIAANISDNGNGAINQLGSGTTILNGNNSSFSGLTSVKAGVLLANSSTALGTSAVTVTNSGTLGGNGSIGGAAAMTSGGTLAPGYDGVGSLSFTNGLTLQAGSTTLFLLNSINSFTSINLLGGGVQYGGELVFNIASYTPSAEDVFTVFNMTGGATASGDFSSIEVGGTFLTDASGIWSGTNPLGVRYQFRDATGQLTVRIVPEPSQVSTLLATGIAGLLIVRCRKGLARVALR
;
A
#
# COMPACT_ATOMS: atom_id res chain seq x y z
N MET A 1 -19.63 -57.27 -5.64
CA MET A 1 -20.18 -58.57 -5.18
C MET A 1 -21.37 -58.89 -6.07
N THR A 2 -21.64 -60.17 -6.38
CA THR A 2 -22.45 -60.56 -7.56
C THR A 2 -23.71 -61.36 -7.19
N PHE A 3 -24.62 -61.54 -8.17
CA PHE A 3 -25.83 -62.42 -8.24
C PHE A 3 -27.16 -61.72 -7.85
N ARG A 4 -28.18 -61.62 -8.73
CA ARG A 4 -29.05 -62.68 -9.34
C ARG A 4 -29.71 -63.58 -8.26
N THR A 5 -31.01 -63.93 -8.28
CA THR A 5 -32.10 -63.85 -9.30
C THR A 5 -33.44 -64.25 -8.64
N SER A 6 -34.60 -63.93 -9.26
CA SER A 6 -35.91 -64.68 -9.22
C SER A 6 -36.60 -64.93 -7.85
N SER A 7 -37.93 -65.11 -7.71
CA SER A 7 -39.09 -65.09 -8.63
C SER A 7 -40.41 -65.02 -7.84
N GLU A 8 -41.44 -64.43 -8.46
CA GLU A 8 -42.89 -64.78 -8.44
C GLU A 8 -43.66 -65.27 -7.18
N ASN A 9 -44.92 -64.80 -7.11
CA ASN A 9 -46.13 -65.46 -6.54
C ASN A 9 -46.20 -65.63 -5.00
N ASN A 10 -47.29 -65.27 -4.29
CA ASN A 10 -48.71 -65.43 -4.64
C ASN A 10 -49.66 -64.57 -3.73
N PHE A 11 -50.79 -64.09 -4.28
CA PHE A 11 -52.20 -64.13 -3.77
C PHE A 11 -52.50 -63.66 -2.31
N GLN A 12 -53.59 -62.96 -1.94
CA GLN A 12 -54.90 -62.50 -2.49
C GLN A 12 -55.45 -61.38 -1.57
N THR A 13 -56.60 -60.70 -1.73
CA THR A 13 -57.50 -60.21 -2.82
C THR A 13 -58.81 -59.73 -2.13
N ILE A 14 -59.45 -58.63 -2.54
CA ILE A 14 -60.90 -58.41 -2.24
C ILE A 14 -61.66 -57.60 -3.32
N MET A 15 -62.84 -58.14 -3.67
CA MET A 15 -63.99 -57.58 -4.41
C MET A 15 -63.81 -56.91 -5.79
N ILE A 16 -64.07 -57.74 -6.80
CA ILE A 16 -64.61 -57.39 -8.12
C ILE A 16 -66.12 -57.10 -8.01
N ASP A 17 -66.64 -56.07 -8.69
CA ASP A 17 -67.68 -56.22 -9.76
C ASP A 17 -68.07 -54.88 -10.41
N LYS A 18 -68.08 -54.86 -11.76
CA LYS A 18 -69.02 -54.06 -12.59
C LYS A 18 -68.98 -54.43 -14.09
N SER A 19 -69.07 -55.72 -14.41
CA SER A 19 -69.03 -56.21 -15.80
C SER A 19 -70.33 -56.00 -16.60
N LEU A 20 -70.95 -54.80 -16.55
CA LEU A 20 -72.18 -54.50 -17.31
C LEU A 20 -72.45 -53.01 -17.63
N ARG A 21 -71.47 -52.28 -18.19
CA ARG A 21 -71.70 -50.97 -18.86
C ARG A 21 -71.00 -50.77 -20.22
N ILE A 22 -70.83 -51.85 -20.98
CA ILE A 22 -70.70 -51.73 -22.44
C ILE A 22 -72.11 -51.53 -23.02
N VAL A 23 -72.30 -50.48 -23.84
CA VAL A 23 -73.36 -50.24 -24.86
C VAL A 23 -73.68 -48.73 -25.00
N LEU A 24 -73.61 -47.91 -23.94
CA LEU A 24 -74.14 -46.54 -23.96
C LEU A 24 -73.13 -45.44 -23.56
N ALA A 25 -71.92 -45.50 -24.11
CA ALA A 25 -70.91 -44.43 -24.02
C ALA A 25 -69.97 -44.34 -25.25
N VAL A 26 -70.28 -45.05 -26.35
CA VAL A 26 -69.41 -45.19 -27.55
C VAL A 26 -69.97 -44.37 -28.73
N LEU A 27 -70.70 -43.29 -28.44
CA LEU A 27 -71.34 -42.46 -29.47
C LEU A 27 -71.33 -40.97 -29.11
N LEU A 28 -70.12 -40.39 -29.05
CA LEU A 28 -69.79 -39.02 -29.47
C LEU A 28 -68.25 -38.87 -29.46
N LEU A 29 -67.70 -37.86 -30.15
CA LEU A 29 -66.26 -37.56 -30.25
C LEU A 29 -65.40 -38.67 -30.88
N ALA A 30 -65.76 -39.07 -32.10
CA ALA A 30 -64.75 -39.55 -33.05
C ALA A 30 -64.02 -38.33 -33.66
N ILE A 31 -62.86 -37.97 -33.11
CA ILE A 31 -61.88 -37.08 -33.73
C ILE A 31 -60.56 -37.85 -33.77
N SER A 32 -59.81 -37.74 -34.87
CA SER A 32 -58.68 -38.62 -35.19
C SER A 32 -57.43 -38.35 -34.33
N GLY A 33 -57.30 -39.07 -33.21
CA GLY A 33 -56.03 -39.17 -32.49
C GLY A 33 -54.99 -39.89 -33.35
N ARG A 34 -53.91 -39.18 -33.71
CA ARG A 34 -52.73 -39.77 -34.36
C ARG A 34 -51.91 -40.53 -33.31
N VAL A 35 -51.39 -41.69 -33.67
CA VAL A 35 -50.54 -42.50 -32.78
C VAL A 35 -49.08 -42.22 -33.11
N TYR A 36 -48.46 -41.32 -32.35
CA TYR A 36 -47.00 -41.21 -32.29
C TYR A 36 -46.42 -42.51 -31.72
N SER A 37 -45.18 -42.86 -32.08
CA SER A 37 -44.48 -43.95 -31.41
C SER A 37 -44.35 -43.61 -29.93
N GLN A 38 -44.99 -44.39 -29.05
CA GLN A 38 -44.93 -44.15 -27.61
C GLN A 38 -43.48 -44.17 -27.13
N THR A 39 -43.02 -43.01 -26.69
CA THR A 39 -41.93 -42.94 -25.71
C THR A 39 -42.43 -43.57 -24.41
N THR A 40 -41.52 -43.99 -23.54
CA THR A 40 -41.81 -44.45 -22.18
C THR A 40 -41.02 -43.62 -21.16
N ASP A 41 -40.78 -42.35 -21.49
CA ASP A 41 -39.93 -41.44 -20.73
C ASP A 41 -40.76 -40.42 -19.95
N THR A 42 -40.93 -40.69 -18.66
CA THR A 42 -41.66 -39.84 -17.71
C THR A 42 -40.83 -38.66 -17.18
N SER A 43 -39.59 -38.48 -17.64
CA SER A 43 -38.68 -37.42 -17.16
C SER A 43 -39.22 -36.00 -17.38
N TRP A 44 -40.08 -35.83 -18.40
CA TRP A 44 -40.58 -34.52 -18.83
C TRP A 44 -42.01 -34.21 -18.37
N ASP A 45 -42.80 -35.25 -18.03
CA ASP A 45 -44.24 -35.15 -17.75
C ASP A 45 -44.55 -34.11 -16.66
N SER A 46 -43.78 -34.13 -15.57
CA SER A 46 -43.94 -33.23 -14.42
C SER A 46 -43.58 -31.76 -14.69
N MET A 47 -42.82 -31.50 -15.77
CA MET A 47 -42.42 -30.16 -16.19
C MET A 47 -43.37 -29.59 -17.26
N LEU A 48 -43.87 -30.44 -18.15
CA LEU A 48 -44.71 -30.03 -19.29
C LEU A 48 -46.20 -29.97 -18.94
N THR A 49 -46.70 -30.82 -18.03
CA THR A 49 -48.13 -30.85 -17.68
C THR A 49 -48.60 -29.55 -17.03
N GLY A 50 -49.57 -28.87 -17.66
CA GLY A 50 -50.12 -27.59 -17.21
C GLY A 50 -49.22 -26.37 -17.47
N SER A 51 -48.14 -26.53 -18.25
CA SER A 51 -47.14 -25.48 -18.47
C SER A 51 -47.55 -24.45 -19.54
N GLN A 52 -47.03 -23.24 -19.42
CA GLN A 52 -47.26 -22.11 -20.32
C GLN A 52 -45.94 -21.62 -20.90
N TRP A 53 -45.86 -21.47 -22.23
CA TRP A 53 -44.64 -21.03 -22.94
C TRP A 53 -44.93 -19.93 -23.96
N TYR A 54 -43.97 -19.04 -24.20
CA TYR A 54 -44.08 -17.93 -25.15
C TYR A 54 -42.77 -17.73 -25.92
N VAL A 55 -42.86 -17.09 -27.09
CA VAL A 55 -41.70 -16.56 -27.83
C VAL A 55 -41.27 -15.23 -27.21
N PRO A 56 -40.03 -15.07 -26.71
CA PRO A 56 -39.54 -13.78 -26.21
C PRO A 56 -39.42 -12.72 -27.30
N THR A 57 -39.48 -11.44 -26.92
CA THR A 57 -39.47 -10.29 -27.83
C THR A 57 -38.25 -10.30 -28.77
N GLN A 58 -37.09 -10.75 -28.29
CA GLN A 58 -35.85 -10.89 -29.07
C GLN A 58 -35.93 -11.97 -30.17
N ASN A 59 -36.80 -12.98 -30.00
CA ASN A 59 -36.94 -14.13 -30.90
C ASN A 59 -38.18 -14.06 -31.83
N MET A 60 -38.94 -12.95 -31.84
CA MET A 60 -40.17 -12.84 -32.64
C MET A 60 -39.94 -12.76 -34.16
N LEU A 61 -38.72 -12.54 -34.65
CA LEU A 61 -38.49 -12.41 -36.10
C LEU A 61 -38.81 -13.73 -36.82
N SER A 62 -39.77 -13.70 -37.73
CA SER A 62 -40.14 -14.77 -38.65
C SER A 62 -40.25 -14.24 -40.09
N TYR A 63 -40.35 -15.15 -41.07
CA TYR A 63 -40.52 -14.79 -42.48
C TYR A 63 -41.74 -15.49 -43.09
N MET A 64 -42.60 -14.70 -43.71
CA MET A 64 -43.75 -15.15 -44.50
C MET A 64 -43.39 -15.17 -45.99
N THR A 65 -43.87 -16.16 -46.73
CA THR A 65 -43.65 -16.32 -48.19
C THR A 65 -44.96 -16.62 -48.91
N VAL A 66 -45.09 -16.28 -50.18
CA VAL A 66 -46.28 -16.71 -50.95
C VAL A 66 -46.25 -18.23 -51.18
N ALA A 67 -47.42 -18.88 -51.15
CA ALA A 67 -47.54 -20.34 -51.18
C ALA A 67 -46.81 -21.06 -52.34
N SER A 68 -46.50 -20.35 -53.43
CA SER A 68 -45.87 -20.86 -54.66
C SER A 68 -44.45 -20.34 -54.96
N ASN A 69 -43.85 -19.50 -54.11
CA ASN A 69 -42.50 -18.97 -54.33
C ASN A 69 -41.85 -18.53 -53.01
N LEU A 70 -40.73 -19.15 -52.64
CA LEU A 70 -40.07 -18.93 -51.35
C LEU A 70 -39.11 -17.72 -51.30
N THR A 71 -38.81 -17.07 -52.42
CA THR A 71 -37.96 -15.85 -52.43
C THR A 71 -38.76 -14.55 -52.29
N GLN A 72 -40.09 -14.59 -52.46
CA GLN A 72 -40.97 -13.46 -52.17
C GLN A 72 -41.28 -13.39 -50.67
N THR A 73 -40.27 -13.03 -49.89
CA THR A 73 -40.34 -13.00 -48.43
C THR A 73 -40.87 -11.67 -47.88
N VAL A 74 -41.61 -11.72 -46.78
CA VAL A 74 -42.01 -10.57 -45.96
C VAL A 74 -41.67 -10.88 -44.50
N GLN A 75 -40.95 -9.97 -43.83
CA GLN A 75 -40.67 -10.09 -42.39
C GLN A 75 -41.97 -9.96 -41.59
N ALA A 76 -42.10 -10.78 -40.55
CA ALA A 76 -43.15 -10.67 -39.55
C ALA A 76 -42.58 -10.78 -38.13
N GLY A 77 -43.27 -10.18 -37.17
CA GLY A 77 -43.17 -10.56 -35.77
C GLY A 77 -44.19 -11.66 -35.48
N ASP A 78 -43.73 -12.84 -35.09
CA ASP A 78 -44.55 -13.94 -34.60
C ASP A 78 -44.48 -14.00 -33.06
N GLN A 79 -45.54 -13.50 -32.42
CA GLN A 79 -45.78 -13.75 -31.01
C GLN A 79 -46.64 -15.00 -30.87
N THR A 80 -45.99 -16.14 -30.65
CA THR A 80 -46.63 -17.42 -30.37
C THR A 80 -46.68 -17.71 -28.87
N LEU A 81 -47.82 -18.27 -28.42
CA LEU A 81 -48.14 -18.66 -27.05
C LEU A 81 -48.63 -20.12 -27.02
N TRP A 82 -48.09 -20.92 -26.12
CA TRP A 82 -48.41 -22.33 -25.93
C TRP A 82 -48.96 -22.60 -24.53
N TYR A 83 -49.97 -23.46 -24.44
CA TYR A 83 -50.41 -24.09 -23.19
C TYR A 83 -50.42 -25.60 -23.38
N ILE A 84 -49.56 -26.30 -22.64
CA ILE A 84 -49.52 -27.78 -22.64
C ILE A 84 -50.44 -28.26 -21.51
N ALA A 85 -51.52 -28.93 -21.88
CA ALA A 85 -52.59 -29.30 -20.96
C ALA A 85 -52.26 -30.58 -20.17
N ASP A 86 -51.65 -31.57 -20.81
CA ASP A 86 -51.33 -32.88 -20.25
C ASP A 86 -50.10 -33.47 -20.96
N CYS A 87 -49.25 -34.19 -20.23
CA CYS A 87 -48.06 -34.88 -20.73
C CYS A 87 -47.88 -36.21 -20.00
N VAL A 88 -47.86 -37.32 -20.73
CA VAL A 88 -47.76 -38.68 -20.20
C VAL A 88 -46.79 -39.50 -21.05
N ASP A 89 -45.79 -40.10 -20.40
CA ASP A 89 -44.72 -40.88 -21.04
C ASP A 89 -44.00 -40.08 -22.15
N GLY A 90 -43.86 -38.76 -21.99
CA GLY A 90 -43.25 -37.86 -22.97
C GLY A 90 -44.13 -37.51 -24.17
N VAL A 91 -45.40 -37.94 -24.20
CA VAL A 91 -46.40 -37.55 -25.21
C VAL A 91 -47.32 -36.48 -24.62
N PHE A 92 -47.40 -35.31 -25.26
CA PHE A 92 -48.16 -34.18 -24.75
C PHE A 92 -49.20 -33.61 -25.72
N THR A 93 -50.24 -33.00 -25.14
CA THR A 93 -51.29 -32.30 -25.89
C THR A 93 -51.55 -30.91 -25.32
N GLY A 94 -51.99 -29.98 -26.16
CA GLY A 94 -52.15 -28.59 -25.77
C GLY A 94 -52.83 -27.72 -26.82
N THR A 95 -52.72 -26.41 -26.64
CA THR A 95 -53.19 -25.41 -27.59
C THR A 95 -52.10 -24.38 -27.90
N SER A 96 -52.12 -23.87 -29.12
CA SER A 96 -51.31 -22.73 -29.55
C SER A 96 -52.19 -21.53 -29.93
N SER A 97 -51.65 -20.34 -29.72
CA SER A 97 -52.20 -19.08 -30.17
C SER A 97 -51.07 -18.22 -30.74
N GLN A 98 -51.14 -17.92 -32.04
CA GLN A 98 -50.11 -17.16 -32.77
C GLN A 98 -50.66 -15.80 -33.21
N SER A 99 -49.83 -14.76 -33.16
CA SER A 99 -50.17 -13.40 -33.58
C SER A 99 -49.11 -12.84 -34.53
N LEU A 100 -49.36 -12.95 -35.83
CA LEU A 100 -48.45 -12.52 -36.88
C LEU A 100 -48.66 -11.03 -37.22
N THR A 101 -47.57 -10.26 -37.12
CA THR A 101 -47.55 -8.80 -37.29
C THR A 101 -46.54 -8.39 -38.36
N VAL A 102 -47.00 -7.87 -39.50
CA VAL A 102 -46.13 -7.45 -40.62
C VAL A 102 -45.75 -5.96 -40.46
N PRO A 103 -44.46 -5.57 -40.39
CA PRO A 103 -44.04 -4.19 -40.12
C PRO A 103 -44.35 -3.15 -41.21
N MET A 104 -44.75 -3.58 -42.42
CA MET A 104 -45.02 -2.67 -43.55
C MET A 104 -46.44 -2.80 -44.10
N SER A 105 -47.01 -1.66 -44.53
CA SER A 105 -48.37 -1.48 -45.09
C SER A 105 -49.57 -1.54 -44.12
N GLY A 106 -49.36 -1.66 -42.81
CA GLY A 106 -50.43 -1.43 -41.80
C GLY A 106 -51.60 -2.42 -41.86
N GLY A 107 -51.35 -3.65 -42.29
CA GLY A 107 -52.35 -4.72 -42.32
C GLY A 107 -52.82 -5.12 -40.92
N THR A 108 -54.08 -5.53 -40.80
CA THR A 108 -54.66 -6.06 -39.56
C THR A 108 -53.90 -7.32 -39.12
N PRO A 109 -53.44 -7.44 -37.85
CA PRO A 109 -52.75 -8.62 -37.35
C PRO A 109 -53.53 -9.90 -37.66
N GLN A 110 -52.81 -10.93 -38.13
CA GLN A 110 -53.41 -12.25 -38.35
C GLN A 110 -53.22 -13.06 -37.08
N THR A 111 -54.26 -13.10 -36.25
CA THR A 111 -54.29 -13.87 -35.01
C THR A 111 -55.03 -15.18 -35.24
N ALA A 112 -54.35 -16.31 -35.07
CA ALA A 112 -54.98 -17.64 -35.05
C ALA A 112 -54.96 -18.17 -33.60
N THR A 113 -56.13 -18.16 -32.97
CA THR A 113 -56.33 -18.64 -31.59
C THR A 113 -56.93 -20.05 -31.59
N GLY A 114 -56.28 -20.99 -30.90
CA GLY A 114 -56.86 -22.33 -30.64
C GLY A 114 -56.42 -23.42 -31.62
N THR A 115 -55.25 -23.28 -32.23
CA THR A 115 -54.59 -24.35 -32.99
C THR A 115 -54.33 -25.54 -32.06
N VAL A 116 -54.71 -26.76 -32.49
CA VAL A 116 -54.51 -27.96 -31.68
C VAL A 116 -53.06 -28.39 -31.75
N MET A 117 -52.44 -28.60 -30.59
CA MET A 117 -51.06 -29.05 -30.47
C MET A 117 -51.04 -30.50 -29.99
N ASN A 118 -50.31 -31.34 -30.72
CA ASN A 118 -49.92 -32.67 -30.26
C ASN A 118 -48.40 -32.78 -30.44
N GLY A 119 -47.68 -33.29 -29.45
CA GLY A 119 -46.22 -33.35 -29.51
C GLY A 119 -45.64 -34.51 -28.72
N VAL A 120 -44.36 -34.76 -28.97
CA VAL A 120 -43.55 -35.74 -28.24
C VAL A 120 -42.19 -35.13 -27.88
N ILE A 121 -41.68 -35.50 -26.71
CA ILE A 121 -40.31 -35.23 -26.27
C ILE A 121 -39.64 -36.57 -25.92
N ASN A 122 -38.40 -36.77 -26.36
CA ASN A 122 -37.64 -37.98 -26.08
C ASN A 122 -36.57 -37.77 -24.99
N SER A 123 -35.90 -38.85 -24.57
CA SER A 123 -34.90 -38.83 -23.51
C SER A 123 -33.58 -38.12 -23.84
N ALA A 124 -33.40 -37.68 -25.09
CA ALA A 124 -32.33 -36.75 -25.48
C ALA A 124 -32.77 -35.28 -25.40
N GLY A 125 -34.01 -35.00 -24.97
CA GLY A 125 -34.62 -33.67 -24.94
C GLY A 125 -35.15 -33.21 -26.29
N GLN A 126 -35.08 -34.02 -27.35
CA GLN A 126 -35.55 -33.62 -28.67
C GLN A 126 -37.08 -33.58 -28.72
N VAL A 127 -37.63 -32.51 -29.28
CA VAL A 127 -39.06 -32.22 -29.34
C VAL A 127 -39.56 -32.22 -30.78
N LEU A 128 -40.74 -32.82 -31.01
CA LEU A 128 -41.51 -32.77 -32.26
C LEU A 128 -42.93 -32.30 -31.91
N ILE A 129 -43.48 -31.37 -32.68
CA ILE A 129 -44.84 -30.85 -32.47
C ILE A 129 -45.59 -30.71 -33.79
N ASP A 130 -46.78 -31.30 -33.86
CA ASP A 130 -47.76 -31.10 -34.93
C ASP A 130 -48.81 -30.06 -34.51
N PHE A 131 -48.80 -28.91 -35.19
CA PHE A 131 -49.79 -27.85 -35.09
C PHE A 131 -50.88 -28.08 -36.14
N THR A 132 -52.08 -28.44 -35.70
CA THR A 132 -53.24 -28.62 -36.58
C THR A 132 -54.16 -27.40 -36.50
N GLU A 133 -54.24 -26.64 -37.60
CA GLU A 133 -55.10 -25.46 -37.71
C GLU A 133 -56.58 -25.85 -37.93
N THR A 134 -57.50 -24.91 -37.66
CA THR A 134 -58.95 -25.14 -37.79
C THR A 134 -59.43 -25.37 -39.23
N ASN A 135 -58.58 -25.09 -40.22
CA ASN A 135 -58.78 -25.38 -41.64
C ASN A 135 -58.36 -26.83 -42.03
N GLY A 136 -57.61 -27.53 -41.18
CA GLY A 136 -57.07 -28.87 -41.43
C GLY A 136 -55.64 -28.91 -42.00
N ASP A 137 -55.00 -27.78 -42.30
CA ASP A 137 -53.57 -27.74 -42.61
C ASP A 137 -52.76 -28.07 -41.33
N VAL A 138 -51.61 -28.76 -41.52
CA VAL A 138 -50.72 -29.19 -40.44
C VAL A 138 -49.33 -28.59 -40.66
N THR A 139 -48.80 -27.92 -39.63
CA THR A 139 -47.42 -27.46 -39.57
C THR A 139 -46.65 -28.29 -38.56
N ILE A 140 -45.44 -28.72 -38.92
CA ILE A 140 -44.58 -29.54 -38.07
C ILE A 140 -43.40 -28.68 -37.61
N ALA A 141 -43.15 -28.67 -36.30
CA ALA A 141 -41.99 -28.03 -35.69
C ALA A 141 -41.09 -29.07 -35.04
N LEU A 142 -39.77 -28.84 -35.10
CA LEU A 142 -38.74 -29.68 -34.47
C LEU A 142 -37.84 -28.81 -33.60
N GLY A 143 -37.29 -29.40 -32.55
CA GLY A 143 -36.50 -28.66 -31.59
C GLY A 143 -35.84 -29.51 -30.52
N ASN A 144 -35.25 -28.85 -29.53
CA ASN A 144 -34.62 -29.46 -28.37
C ASN A 144 -34.92 -28.65 -27.10
N TYR A 145 -35.28 -29.33 -26.02
CA TYR A 145 -35.18 -28.77 -24.68
C TYR A 145 -33.71 -28.51 -24.34
N ARG A 146 -33.41 -27.33 -23.78
CA ARG A 146 -32.07 -26.93 -23.33
C ARG A 146 -32.13 -26.17 -22.01
N SER A 147 -31.01 -26.17 -21.28
CA SER A 147 -30.77 -25.21 -20.20
C SER A 147 -29.72 -24.21 -20.66
N VAL A 148 -30.08 -22.94 -20.75
CA VAL A 148 -29.22 -21.84 -21.23
C VAL A 148 -29.02 -20.87 -20.07
N SER A 149 -27.77 -20.68 -19.64
CA SER A 149 -27.42 -19.87 -18.46
C SER A 149 -28.23 -20.22 -17.18
N GLY A 150 -28.66 -21.49 -17.05
CA GLY A 150 -29.50 -21.97 -15.94
C GLY A 150 -31.02 -21.78 -16.11
N SER A 151 -31.48 -21.21 -17.21
CA SER A 151 -32.90 -21.11 -17.58
C SER A 151 -33.31 -22.25 -18.52
N ASN A 152 -34.48 -22.84 -18.27
CA ASN A 152 -34.99 -23.96 -19.06
C ASN A 152 -35.81 -23.42 -20.25
N LEU A 153 -35.40 -23.76 -21.46
CA LEU A 153 -35.95 -23.26 -22.73
C LEU A 153 -36.22 -24.44 -23.68
N ILE A 154 -37.07 -24.23 -24.70
CA ILE A 154 -37.20 -25.17 -25.81
C ILE A 154 -36.79 -24.44 -27.10
N GLU A 155 -35.60 -24.75 -27.61
CA GLU A 155 -35.14 -24.37 -28.96
C GLU A 155 -36.07 -25.02 -29.98
N MET A 156 -36.73 -24.25 -30.85
CA MET A 156 -37.71 -24.77 -31.82
C MET A 156 -37.54 -24.10 -33.18
N GLN A 157 -37.75 -24.86 -34.25
CA GLN A 157 -37.77 -24.42 -35.64
C GLN A 157 -39.01 -24.98 -36.36
N MET A 158 -39.55 -24.22 -37.31
CA MET A 158 -40.63 -24.69 -38.19
C MET A 158 -40.60 -24.07 -39.59
N PHE A 159 -41.23 -24.80 -40.52
CA PHE A 159 -41.64 -24.30 -41.84
C PHE A 159 -43.03 -24.89 -42.15
N SER A 160 -44.04 -24.02 -42.22
CA SER A 160 -45.41 -24.41 -42.59
C SER A 160 -45.50 -24.74 -44.09
N GLN A 161 -46.39 -25.65 -44.48
CA GLN A 161 -46.55 -26.04 -45.90
C GLN A 161 -47.98 -25.80 -46.43
N VAL A 162 -48.66 -24.77 -45.90
CA VAL A 162 -50.09 -24.47 -46.10
C VAL A 162 -50.60 -24.59 -47.54
N THR A 163 -51.82 -25.09 -47.70
CA THR A 163 -52.46 -25.33 -49.00
C THR A 163 -52.93 -24.03 -49.64
N THR A 164 -53.43 -23.08 -48.84
CA THR A 164 -53.85 -21.74 -49.29
C THR A 164 -53.50 -20.68 -48.24
N GLY A 165 -52.54 -19.80 -48.57
CA GLY A 165 -52.11 -18.74 -47.65
C GLY A 165 -50.68 -18.27 -47.94
N ALA A 166 -49.95 -17.97 -46.88
CA ALA A 166 -48.51 -17.70 -46.91
C ALA A 166 -47.78 -18.77 -46.07
N ASN A 167 -46.65 -19.29 -46.55
CA ASN A 167 -45.83 -20.19 -45.73
C ASN A 167 -44.99 -19.34 -44.75
N VAL A 168 -45.09 -19.62 -43.45
CA VAL A 168 -44.22 -19.07 -42.41
C VAL A 168 -43.01 -20.00 -42.20
N THR A 169 -41.82 -19.42 -42.02
CA THR A 169 -40.73 -20.06 -41.26
C THR A 169 -40.39 -19.22 -40.03
N HIS A 170 -40.13 -19.90 -38.92
CA HIS A 170 -39.78 -19.30 -37.64
C HIS A 170 -38.81 -20.22 -36.90
N TRP A 171 -37.83 -19.66 -36.20
CA TRP A 171 -37.08 -20.30 -35.13
C TRP A 171 -37.11 -19.41 -33.88
N ALA A 172 -37.22 -20.02 -32.71
CA ALA A 172 -37.23 -19.31 -31.43
C ALA A 172 -36.80 -20.24 -30.28
N TYR A 173 -36.29 -19.65 -29.20
CA TYR A 173 -36.37 -20.30 -27.90
C TYR A 173 -37.74 -20.00 -27.29
N MET A 174 -38.55 -21.04 -27.04
CA MET A 174 -39.74 -20.92 -26.22
C MET A 174 -39.31 -20.83 -24.75
N ALA A 175 -39.71 -19.77 -24.07
CA ALA A 175 -39.45 -19.57 -22.64
C ALA A 175 -40.74 -19.84 -21.82
N PRO A 176 -40.63 -20.36 -20.59
CA PRO A 176 -41.80 -20.57 -19.73
C PRO A 176 -42.28 -19.23 -19.15
N TYR A 177 -43.58 -19.10 -18.91
CA TYR A 177 -44.17 -17.95 -18.23
C TYR A 177 -45.26 -18.36 -17.24
N SER A 178 -45.80 -17.40 -16.48
CA SER A 178 -46.94 -17.63 -15.59
C SER A 178 -47.83 -16.39 -15.49
N GLY A 179 -49.14 -16.56 -15.65
CA GLY A 179 -50.09 -15.46 -15.56
C GLY A 179 -49.99 -14.48 -16.74
N SER A 180 -49.70 -13.21 -16.46
CA SER A 180 -49.62 -12.11 -17.44
C SER A 180 -48.19 -11.62 -17.71
N ASP A 181 -47.21 -12.13 -16.99
CA ASP A 181 -45.88 -11.55 -16.94
C ASP A 181 -44.97 -12.25 -17.96
N TYR A 182 -44.62 -11.53 -19.02
CA TYR A 182 -43.72 -11.97 -20.08
C TYR A 182 -42.34 -11.33 -19.88
N PRO A 183 -41.30 -12.08 -19.48
CA PRO A 183 -39.92 -11.61 -19.55
C PRO A 183 -39.59 -11.11 -20.96
N GLN A 184 -38.69 -10.14 -21.08
CA GLN A 184 -38.37 -9.51 -22.36
C GLN A 184 -37.08 -10.06 -22.98
N ASP A 185 -36.17 -10.59 -22.16
CA ASP A 185 -34.83 -10.99 -22.54
C ASP A 185 -34.62 -12.50 -22.42
N THR A 186 -34.08 -13.11 -23.48
CA THR A 186 -33.62 -14.50 -23.47
C THR A 186 -32.18 -14.53 -22.96
N PRO A 187 -31.80 -15.43 -22.02
CA PRO A 187 -30.41 -15.55 -21.59
C PRO A 187 -29.49 -15.94 -22.75
N THR A 188 -28.40 -15.21 -22.93
CA THR A 188 -27.42 -15.45 -24.00
C THR A 188 -26.21 -16.21 -23.48
N ASP A 189 -25.88 -17.35 -24.10
CA ASP A 189 -24.65 -18.09 -23.83
C ASP A 189 -23.70 -17.99 -25.05
N PRO A 190 -22.57 -17.26 -24.96
CA PRO A 190 -21.61 -17.16 -26.05
C PRO A 190 -21.00 -18.51 -26.49
N ALA A 191 -20.98 -19.53 -25.62
CA ALA A 191 -20.49 -20.86 -25.98
C ALA A 191 -21.47 -21.65 -26.87
N LEU A 192 -22.72 -21.18 -27.00
CA LEU A 192 -23.72 -21.73 -27.91
C LEU A 192 -23.83 -20.97 -29.25
N LEU A 193 -23.15 -19.83 -29.42
CA LEU A 193 -23.16 -19.06 -30.65
C LEU A 193 -22.15 -19.60 -31.68
N SER A 194 -22.62 -20.36 -32.66
CA SER A 194 -21.78 -20.77 -33.80
C SER A 194 -21.74 -19.70 -34.90
N THR A 195 -20.57 -19.49 -35.50
CA THR A 195 -20.34 -18.55 -36.60
C THR A 195 -20.53 -19.17 -37.99
N ASN A 196 -21.05 -20.41 -38.06
CA ASN A 196 -21.10 -21.24 -39.28
C ASN A 196 -22.13 -20.79 -40.36
N TRP A 197 -22.68 -19.58 -40.31
CA TRP A 197 -23.68 -19.10 -41.29
C TRP A 197 -23.70 -17.60 -41.59
N GLU A 198 -23.03 -16.74 -40.81
CA GLU A 198 -23.00 -15.29 -41.10
C GLU A 198 -22.47 -15.00 -42.52
N TRP A 199 -21.59 -15.88 -43.00
CA TRP A 199 -21.01 -15.86 -44.34
C TRP A 199 -21.90 -16.44 -45.45
N MET A 200 -23.11 -16.95 -45.16
CA MET A 200 -23.95 -17.64 -46.17
C MET A 200 -24.42 -16.74 -47.31
N GLN A 201 -24.61 -15.43 -47.11
CA GLN A 201 -25.09 -14.56 -48.18
C GLN A 201 -24.12 -14.50 -49.37
N GLY A 202 -24.63 -14.72 -50.58
CA GLY A 202 -23.85 -14.75 -51.82
C GLY A 202 -23.13 -16.07 -52.09
N THR A 203 -23.25 -17.07 -51.20
CA THR A 203 -22.69 -18.41 -51.46
C THR A 203 -23.49 -19.18 -52.51
N SER A 204 -22.78 -20.02 -53.26
CA SER A 204 -23.36 -21.00 -54.18
C SER A 204 -23.07 -22.40 -53.67
N TRP A 205 -24.03 -23.30 -53.82
CA TRP A 205 -23.99 -24.66 -53.26
C TRP A 205 -24.30 -25.68 -54.33
N LYS A 206 -23.54 -26.77 -54.34
CA LYS A 206 -23.89 -28.00 -55.03
C LYS A 206 -24.84 -28.79 -54.13
N PHE A 207 -26.00 -29.15 -54.65
CA PHE A 207 -27.07 -29.78 -53.88
C PHE A 207 -27.46 -31.13 -54.49
N ASN A 208 -27.47 -32.17 -53.67
CA ASN A 208 -27.87 -33.51 -54.10
C ASN A 208 -29.08 -33.90 -53.25
N ASP A 209 -30.27 -33.90 -53.84
CA ASP A 209 -31.51 -34.43 -53.25
C ASP A 209 -32.18 -35.37 -54.26
N ALA A 210 -32.49 -36.59 -53.83
CA ALA A 210 -33.06 -37.60 -54.72
C ALA A 210 -34.49 -37.28 -55.19
N ALA A 211 -35.26 -36.49 -54.43
CA ALA A 211 -36.61 -36.08 -54.82
C ALA A 211 -36.57 -34.97 -55.88
N LEU A 212 -35.86 -33.88 -55.60
CA LEU A 212 -35.85 -32.67 -56.43
C LEU A 212 -34.83 -32.74 -57.59
N CYS A 213 -33.75 -33.52 -57.46
CA CYS A 213 -32.74 -33.69 -58.52
C CYS A 213 -32.81 -35.06 -59.25
N GLY A 214 -33.62 -36.00 -58.75
CA GLY A 214 -33.65 -37.38 -59.22
C GLY A 214 -32.48 -38.22 -58.67
N SER A 215 -32.63 -39.55 -58.66
CA SER A 215 -31.78 -40.49 -57.91
C SER A 215 -30.31 -40.63 -58.36
N ASN A 216 -29.86 -39.86 -59.35
CA ASN A 216 -28.44 -39.71 -59.74
C ASN A 216 -28.09 -38.26 -60.14
N GLY A 217 -28.95 -37.28 -59.87
CA GLY A 217 -28.76 -35.88 -60.27
C GLY A 217 -28.23 -35.00 -59.15
N SER A 218 -27.52 -33.94 -59.51
CA SER A 218 -27.13 -32.84 -58.62
C SER A 218 -27.64 -31.52 -59.17
N GLY A 219 -28.34 -30.75 -58.34
CA GLY A 219 -28.68 -29.36 -58.61
C GLY A 219 -27.63 -28.38 -58.08
N LEU A 220 -27.91 -27.10 -58.31
CA LEU A 220 -27.20 -25.96 -57.73
C LEU A 220 -28.24 -25.06 -57.03
N PHE A 221 -27.87 -24.41 -55.93
CA PHE A 221 -28.61 -23.24 -55.44
C PHE A 221 -27.68 -22.12 -55.00
N SER A 222 -28.23 -20.91 -54.90
CA SER A 222 -27.53 -19.74 -54.36
C SER A 222 -28.33 -19.16 -53.21
N VAL A 223 -27.64 -18.66 -52.18
CA VAL A 223 -28.25 -17.94 -51.07
C VAL A 223 -28.22 -16.45 -51.40
N SER A 224 -29.36 -15.90 -51.83
CA SER A 224 -29.44 -14.48 -52.22
C SER A 224 -29.42 -13.53 -51.03
N THR A 225 -29.92 -13.98 -49.87
CA THR A 225 -30.04 -13.20 -48.65
C THR A 225 -29.78 -14.08 -47.43
N TYR A 226 -29.06 -13.57 -46.43
CA TYR A 226 -29.04 -14.09 -45.06
C TYR A 226 -29.31 -12.96 -44.06
N ASN A 227 -30.13 -13.20 -43.04
CA ASN A 227 -30.42 -12.23 -41.98
C ASN A 227 -30.94 -12.92 -40.70
N SER A 228 -30.25 -12.75 -39.57
CA SER A 228 -30.66 -13.21 -38.23
C SER A 228 -31.17 -14.66 -38.16
N GLY A 229 -30.35 -15.60 -38.66
CA GLY A 229 -30.65 -17.03 -38.72
C GLY A 229 -31.43 -17.47 -39.96
N TYR A 230 -32.05 -16.55 -40.72
CA TYR A 230 -32.84 -16.88 -41.90
C TYR A 230 -32.07 -16.68 -43.20
N PHE A 231 -32.35 -17.54 -44.19
CA PHE A 231 -31.80 -17.41 -45.53
C PHE A 231 -32.78 -17.90 -46.60
N TYR A 232 -32.63 -17.38 -47.81
CA TYR A 232 -33.45 -17.79 -48.96
C TYR A 232 -32.72 -17.53 -50.27
N GLY A 233 -33.26 -18.12 -51.34
CA GLY A 233 -32.74 -17.99 -52.69
C GLY A 233 -33.38 -18.96 -53.68
N SER A 234 -32.71 -19.15 -54.81
CA SER A 234 -33.17 -20.02 -55.90
C SER A 234 -32.10 -20.99 -56.34
N GLY A 235 -32.56 -22.09 -56.94
CA GLY A 235 -31.71 -23.13 -57.51
C GLY A 235 -32.28 -23.76 -58.77
N THR A 236 -31.46 -24.60 -59.38
CA THR A 236 -31.72 -25.29 -60.65
C THR A 236 -31.35 -26.76 -60.49
N SER A 237 -32.24 -27.68 -60.85
CA SER A 237 -32.00 -29.14 -60.81
C SER A 237 -32.18 -29.78 -62.19
N ALA A 238 -31.94 -31.09 -62.28
CA ALA A 238 -32.22 -31.87 -63.48
C ALA A 238 -33.73 -32.00 -63.80
N ASN A 239 -34.61 -31.69 -62.85
CA ASN A 239 -36.07 -31.77 -63.01
C ASN A 239 -36.73 -30.39 -63.21
N GLY A 240 -36.11 -29.29 -62.73
CA GLY A 240 -36.63 -27.94 -62.89
C GLY A 240 -35.93 -26.89 -62.01
N ASP A 241 -36.39 -25.64 -62.12
CA ASP A 241 -35.98 -24.57 -61.21
C ASP A 241 -36.74 -24.69 -59.88
N PHE A 242 -36.10 -24.32 -58.78
CA PHE A 242 -36.71 -24.34 -57.44
C PHE A 242 -36.41 -23.07 -56.65
N THR A 243 -37.24 -22.81 -55.64
CA THR A 243 -36.99 -21.78 -54.62
C THR A 243 -36.80 -22.41 -53.25
N LEU A 244 -36.02 -21.76 -52.39
CA LEU A 244 -35.72 -22.21 -51.03
C LEU A 244 -35.88 -21.09 -50.00
N ILE A 245 -36.29 -21.47 -48.78
CA ILE A 245 -36.16 -20.69 -47.55
C ILE A 245 -35.74 -21.61 -46.41
N GLY A 246 -34.91 -21.13 -45.50
CA GLY A 246 -34.48 -21.91 -44.35
C GLY A 246 -34.17 -21.06 -43.13
N SER A 247 -34.03 -21.74 -42.01
CA SER A 247 -33.64 -21.16 -40.72
C SER A 247 -32.53 -22.01 -40.08
N ALA A 248 -31.54 -21.31 -39.53
CA ALA A 248 -30.44 -21.87 -38.74
C ALA A 248 -30.55 -21.34 -37.30
N THR A 249 -30.50 -22.23 -36.30
CA THR A 249 -30.44 -21.82 -34.88
C THR A 249 -29.01 -21.43 -34.48
N PRO A 250 -28.83 -20.72 -33.35
CA PRO A 250 -27.50 -20.38 -32.83
C PRO A 250 -26.54 -21.58 -32.70
N GLU A 251 -27.07 -22.79 -32.50
CA GLU A 251 -26.31 -24.02 -32.34
C GLU A 251 -26.12 -24.84 -33.64
N GLY A 252 -26.67 -24.36 -34.76
CA GLY A 252 -26.44 -24.92 -36.10
C GLY A 252 -27.38 -26.02 -36.56
N ASN A 253 -28.52 -26.19 -35.87
CA ASN A 253 -29.65 -26.93 -36.41
C ASN A 253 -30.26 -26.14 -37.56
N LEU A 254 -30.68 -26.85 -38.61
CA LEU A 254 -31.04 -26.28 -39.91
C LEU A 254 -32.37 -26.86 -40.40
N ILE A 255 -33.37 -26.02 -40.66
CA ILE A 255 -34.53 -26.37 -41.48
C ILE A 255 -34.40 -25.72 -42.87
N LEU A 256 -34.72 -26.49 -43.91
CA LEU A 256 -34.76 -26.05 -45.30
C LEU A 256 -36.09 -26.44 -45.94
N GLY A 257 -36.91 -25.44 -46.25
CA GLY A 257 -38.11 -25.56 -47.07
C GLY A 257 -37.77 -25.33 -48.55
N LEU A 258 -38.32 -26.20 -49.42
CA LEU A 258 -38.09 -26.20 -50.86
C LEU A 258 -39.44 -26.20 -51.60
N ILE A 259 -39.52 -25.48 -52.73
CA ILE A 259 -40.61 -25.58 -53.71
C ILE A 259 -40.01 -25.76 -55.10
N ASP A 260 -40.36 -26.86 -55.76
CA ASP A 260 -40.18 -27.03 -57.21
C ASP A 260 -41.16 -26.10 -57.94
N ASN A 261 -40.63 -25.17 -58.75
CA ASN A 261 -41.43 -24.13 -59.41
C ASN A 261 -42.29 -24.68 -60.57
N ALA A 262 -42.01 -25.90 -61.07
CA ALA A 262 -42.70 -26.52 -62.18
C ALA A 262 -43.77 -27.53 -61.74
N SER A 263 -43.51 -28.32 -60.68
CA SER A 263 -44.49 -29.28 -60.15
C SER A 263 -45.32 -28.73 -58.98
N GLY A 264 -44.85 -27.67 -58.29
CA GLY A 264 -45.45 -27.16 -57.07
C GLY A 264 -45.26 -28.06 -55.85
N VAL A 265 -44.46 -29.13 -55.96
CA VAL A 265 -44.14 -30.02 -54.84
C VAL A 265 -43.33 -29.25 -53.79
N LYS A 266 -43.81 -29.30 -52.55
CA LYS A 266 -43.11 -28.78 -51.38
C LYS A 266 -42.30 -29.89 -50.72
N THR A 267 -41.11 -29.60 -50.23
CA THR A 267 -40.28 -30.54 -49.46
C THR A 267 -39.70 -29.81 -48.25
N SER A 268 -39.72 -30.46 -47.09
CA SER A 268 -39.10 -29.96 -45.86
C SER A 268 -37.99 -30.90 -45.41
N LEU A 269 -36.80 -30.33 -45.16
CA LEU A 269 -35.61 -31.03 -44.71
C LEU A 269 -35.13 -30.43 -43.39
N PHE A 270 -34.62 -31.27 -42.50
CA PHE A 270 -33.96 -30.90 -41.25
C PHE A 270 -32.55 -31.50 -41.19
N GLY A 271 -31.60 -30.82 -40.57
CA GLY A 271 -30.26 -31.34 -40.36
C GLY A 271 -29.35 -30.33 -39.68
N ALA A 272 -28.07 -30.35 -40.06
CA ALA A 272 -27.07 -29.42 -39.53
C ALA A 272 -26.11 -28.91 -40.62
N ILE A 273 -25.53 -27.74 -40.38
CA ILE A 273 -24.48 -27.11 -41.19
C ILE A 273 -23.15 -27.10 -40.43
N ALA A 274 -22.05 -27.42 -41.11
CA ALA A 274 -20.71 -27.37 -40.53
C ALA A 274 -19.68 -26.82 -41.53
N GLY A 275 -18.71 -26.05 -41.03
CA GLY A 275 -17.61 -25.47 -41.82
C GLY A 275 -17.80 -23.98 -42.14
N ASN A 276 -17.06 -23.49 -43.14
CA ASN A 276 -17.00 -22.07 -43.53
C ASN A 276 -17.32 -21.86 -45.02
N ASN A 277 -17.33 -20.61 -45.48
CA ASN A 277 -17.63 -20.20 -46.86
C ASN A 277 -16.82 -20.87 -47.98
N SER A 278 -15.74 -21.58 -47.65
CA SER A 278 -14.85 -22.26 -48.59
C SER A 278 -14.80 -23.78 -48.40
N SER A 279 -15.50 -24.34 -47.40
CA SER A 279 -15.45 -25.78 -47.10
C SER A 279 -16.70 -26.35 -46.40
N ALA A 280 -17.79 -25.59 -46.30
CA ALA A 280 -18.98 -26.01 -45.57
C ALA A 280 -19.80 -27.10 -46.28
N SER A 281 -20.48 -27.90 -45.48
CA SER A 281 -21.47 -28.87 -45.94
C SER A 281 -22.73 -28.87 -45.06
N MET A 282 -23.84 -29.31 -45.66
CA MET A 282 -25.11 -29.57 -44.98
C MET A 282 -25.45 -31.06 -45.13
N SER A 283 -25.88 -31.69 -44.05
CA SER A 283 -26.35 -33.09 -44.02
C SER A 283 -27.83 -33.09 -43.62
N LEU A 284 -28.72 -33.49 -44.53
CA LEU A 284 -30.16 -33.21 -44.43
C LEU A 284 -31.03 -34.48 -44.55
N SER A 285 -32.06 -34.56 -43.71
CA SER A 285 -33.05 -35.65 -43.64
C SER A 285 -34.48 -35.12 -43.69
N THR A 286 -35.42 -35.92 -44.18
CA THR A 286 -36.86 -35.61 -44.08
C THR A 286 -37.36 -35.72 -42.63
N TYR A 287 -38.29 -34.83 -42.27
CA TYR A 287 -39.08 -34.91 -41.05
C TYR A 287 -40.58 -34.99 -41.36
N THR A 288 -41.32 -35.71 -40.53
CA THR A 288 -42.77 -35.96 -40.69
C THR A 288 -43.45 -36.02 -39.33
N THR A 289 -44.79 -36.20 -39.31
CA THR A 289 -45.57 -36.45 -38.10
C THR A 289 -45.21 -37.77 -37.40
N GLU A 290 -44.39 -38.62 -38.03
CA GLU A 290 -43.85 -39.86 -37.45
C GLU A 290 -42.40 -39.67 -36.92
N GLY A 291 -41.85 -38.45 -36.98
CA GLY A 291 -40.50 -38.09 -36.55
C GLY A 291 -39.51 -37.86 -37.69
N ILE A 292 -38.22 -37.77 -37.34
CA ILE A 292 -37.10 -37.78 -38.30
C ILE A 292 -36.88 -39.22 -38.76
N THR A 293 -36.75 -39.43 -40.07
CA THR A 293 -36.45 -40.76 -40.63
C THR A 293 -35.05 -41.22 -40.20
N ALA A 294 -34.97 -42.27 -39.39
CA ALA A 294 -33.71 -42.84 -38.92
C ALA A 294 -32.95 -43.55 -40.06
N GLY A 295 -31.96 -42.87 -40.64
CA GLY A 295 -31.15 -43.36 -41.76
C GLY A 295 -30.03 -42.41 -42.14
N PRO A 296 -29.26 -42.70 -43.21
CA PRO A 296 -28.34 -41.73 -43.80
C PRO A 296 -29.11 -40.52 -44.36
N PRO A 297 -28.48 -39.34 -44.47
CA PRO A 297 -29.12 -38.14 -44.99
C PRO A 297 -29.67 -38.37 -46.40
N VAL A 298 -30.90 -37.93 -46.64
CA VAL A 298 -31.59 -38.05 -47.93
C VAL A 298 -31.13 -36.98 -48.93
N ALA A 299 -30.57 -35.88 -48.42
CA ALA A 299 -29.99 -34.82 -49.20
C ALA A 299 -28.67 -34.28 -48.59
N THR A 300 -27.78 -33.76 -49.42
CA THR A 300 -26.56 -33.07 -48.99
C THR A 300 -26.34 -31.79 -49.79
N ALA A 301 -25.74 -30.79 -49.15
CA ALA A 301 -25.21 -29.61 -49.82
C ALA A 301 -23.72 -29.45 -49.55
N GLU A 302 -22.95 -29.01 -50.54
CA GLU A 302 -21.52 -28.69 -50.46
C GLU A 302 -21.33 -27.27 -51.00
N VAL A 303 -20.68 -26.38 -50.23
CA VAL A 303 -20.41 -25.01 -50.71
C VAL A 303 -19.41 -25.04 -51.86
N ILE A 304 -19.64 -24.20 -52.88
CA ILE A 304 -18.74 -24.04 -54.02
C ILE A 304 -17.86 -22.82 -53.75
N PRO A 305 -16.53 -22.98 -53.56
CA PRO A 305 -15.64 -21.86 -53.33
C PRO A 305 -15.63 -20.91 -54.52
N GLY A 306 -15.81 -19.61 -54.25
CA GLY A 306 -15.69 -18.58 -55.28
C GLY A 306 -14.26 -18.45 -55.83
N PRO A 307 -14.07 -17.85 -57.01
CA PRO A 307 -12.74 -17.55 -57.52
C PRO A 307 -12.00 -16.59 -56.57
N ILE A 308 -10.69 -16.78 -56.42
CA ILE A 308 -9.82 -15.99 -55.55
C ILE A 308 -9.68 -14.57 -56.13
N ALA A 309 -10.61 -13.69 -55.79
CA ALA A 309 -10.51 -12.26 -56.08
C ALA A 309 -9.40 -11.65 -55.21
N ILE A 310 -8.53 -10.84 -55.82
CA ILE A 310 -7.44 -10.15 -55.10
C ILE A 310 -7.59 -8.65 -55.36
N LEU A 311 -7.63 -7.86 -54.30
CA LEU A 311 -7.50 -6.41 -54.37
C LEU A 311 -6.00 -6.06 -54.44
N SER A 312 -5.61 -5.24 -55.42
CA SER A 312 -4.24 -4.78 -55.57
C SER A 312 -4.22 -3.29 -55.88
N VAL A 313 -3.64 -2.51 -54.96
CA VAL A 313 -3.36 -1.09 -55.12
C VAL A 313 -1.84 -0.94 -55.24
N ALA A 314 -1.39 -0.38 -56.36
CA ALA A 314 -0.06 -0.65 -56.91
C ALA A 314 0.51 0.57 -57.64
N ASN A 315 1.84 0.59 -57.86
CA ASN A 315 2.56 1.64 -58.60
C ASN A 315 2.20 3.09 -58.20
N GLY A 316 1.95 3.37 -56.91
CA GLY A 316 1.59 4.71 -56.43
C GLY A 316 0.14 5.13 -56.71
N ALA A 317 -0.73 4.19 -57.09
CA ALA A 317 -2.15 4.48 -57.27
C ALA A 317 -2.85 4.78 -55.93
N ALA A 318 -3.85 5.66 -55.98
CA ALA A 318 -4.79 5.90 -54.89
C ALA A 318 -6.16 5.30 -55.24
N LEU A 319 -6.70 4.46 -54.37
CA LEU A 319 -8.03 3.85 -54.48
C LEU A 319 -8.90 4.28 -53.31
N SER A 320 -10.17 4.59 -53.57
CA SER A 320 -11.16 4.89 -52.53
C SER A 320 -12.38 3.98 -52.66
N LEU A 321 -12.72 3.30 -51.57
CA LEU A 321 -13.95 2.54 -51.38
C LEU A 321 -14.87 3.38 -50.48
N ALA A 322 -16.04 3.76 -51.00
CA ALA A 322 -16.88 4.80 -50.38
C ALA A 322 -18.38 4.42 -50.23
N SER A 323 -18.76 3.20 -50.63
CA SER A 323 -20.09 2.64 -50.36
C SER A 323 -20.13 1.13 -50.63
N GLY A 324 -20.85 0.37 -49.80
CA GLY A 324 -21.20 -1.03 -50.05
C GLY A 324 -20.10 -2.04 -49.68
N THR A 325 -20.42 -3.32 -49.89
CA THR A 325 -19.54 -4.44 -49.54
C THR A 325 -18.65 -4.84 -50.71
N SER A 326 -17.34 -4.87 -50.49
CA SER A 326 -16.34 -5.40 -51.43
C SER A 326 -15.68 -6.63 -50.81
N THR A 327 -15.83 -7.79 -51.46
CA THR A 327 -15.28 -9.07 -50.98
C THR A 327 -14.07 -9.52 -51.80
N TYR A 328 -13.01 -9.92 -51.11
CA TYR A 328 -11.78 -10.47 -51.69
C TYR A 328 -11.27 -11.67 -50.88
N ALA A 329 -10.30 -12.38 -51.42
CA ALA A 329 -9.46 -13.29 -50.64
C ALA A 329 -8.32 -12.50 -49.97
N TYR A 330 -7.53 -11.77 -50.76
CA TYR A 330 -6.40 -10.97 -50.29
C TYR A 330 -6.54 -9.52 -50.73
N ALA A 331 -6.02 -8.59 -49.90
CA ALA A 331 -5.86 -7.20 -50.27
C ALA A 331 -4.40 -6.75 -50.09
N TYR A 332 -3.81 -6.20 -51.16
CA TYR A 332 -2.45 -5.69 -51.15
C TYR A 332 -2.43 -4.21 -51.51
N VAL A 333 -1.94 -3.37 -50.60
CA VAL A 333 -1.55 -1.98 -50.88
C VAL A 333 -0.02 -1.97 -50.92
N GLY A 334 0.55 -2.12 -52.12
CA GLY A 334 1.99 -2.30 -52.30
C GLY A 334 2.45 -3.76 -52.30
N ASN A 335 1.97 -4.54 -53.29
CA ASN A 335 2.24 -5.98 -53.37
C ASN A 335 3.72 -6.31 -53.65
N THR A 336 4.33 -5.66 -54.65
CA THR A 336 5.75 -5.85 -55.01
C THR A 336 6.62 -4.68 -54.55
N ALA A 337 7.95 -4.82 -54.55
CA ALA A 337 8.87 -3.76 -54.14
C ALA A 337 8.74 -2.46 -54.96
N ASN A 338 8.30 -2.55 -56.23
CA ASN A 338 8.04 -1.39 -57.07
C ASN A 338 6.71 -0.70 -56.74
N ASP A 339 5.80 -1.39 -56.05
CA ASP A 339 4.50 -0.87 -55.65
C ASP A 339 4.63 -0.06 -54.34
N SER A 340 5.42 1.01 -54.40
CA SER A 340 5.66 1.92 -53.29
C SER A 340 4.79 3.18 -53.40
N ASN A 341 4.47 3.82 -52.27
CA ASN A 341 3.65 5.04 -52.17
C ASN A 341 2.19 4.90 -52.66
N SER A 342 1.64 3.69 -52.68
CA SER A 342 0.24 3.42 -53.04
C SER A 342 -0.70 3.72 -51.85
N SER A 343 -1.97 4.04 -52.10
CA SER A 343 -2.91 4.48 -51.05
C SER A 343 -4.30 3.85 -51.17
N LEU A 344 -4.84 3.34 -50.05
CA LEU A 344 -6.20 2.81 -49.96
C LEU A 344 -7.03 3.57 -48.91
N THR A 345 -8.08 4.26 -49.34
CA THR A 345 -9.08 4.84 -48.44
C THR A 345 -10.33 3.96 -48.41
N VAL A 346 -10.79 3.59 -47.22
CA VAL A 346 -12.10 2.96 -46.99
C VAL A 346 -12.91 3.92 -46.11
N THR A 347 -14.05 4.40 -46.60
CA THR A 347 -14.77 5.50 -45.95
C THR A 347 -16.29 5.40 -46.06
N ASN A 348 -17.00 6.09 -45.17
CA ASN A 348 -18.46 6.08 -44.94
C ASN A 348 -18.99 4.80 -44.26
N GLY A 349 -19.92 4.99 -43.32
CA GLY A 349 -20.51 3.94 -42.46
C GLY A 349 -21.42 2.91 -43.12
N ASN A 350 -21.41 2.82 -44.45
CA ASN A 350 -22.04 1.74 -45.22
C ASN A 350 -21.04 1.01 -46.13
N THR A 351 -19.73 1.21 -45.92
CA THR A 351 -18.65 0.55 -46.66
C THR A 351 -18.04 -0.56 -45.82
N LEU A 352 -17.98 -1.76 -46.40
CA LEU A 352 -17.31 -2.93 -45.84
C LEU A 352 -16.29 -3.47 -46.85
N LEU A 353 -15.01 -3.48 -46.48
CA LEU A 353 -13.99 -4.26 -47.19
C LEU A 353 -13.77 -5.57 -46.41
N ALA A 354 -14.18 -6.70 -46.97
CA ALA A 354 -14.09 -8.01 -46.32
C ALA A 354 -13.14 -8.95 -47.09
N ASN A 355 -12.13 -9.48 -46.40
CA ASN A 355 -11.12 -10.37 -46.96
C ASN A 355 -11.18 -11.73 -46.27
N SER A 356 -11.27 -12.83 -47.01
CA SER A 356 -11.26 -14.18 -46.40
C SER A 356 -9.86 -14.67 -45.99
N GLN A 357 -8.81 -13.97 -46.42
CA GLN A 357 -7.41 -14.14 -46.04
C GLN A 357 -6.82 -12.77 -45.66
N ASN A 358 -5.53 -12.54 -45.94
CA ASN A 358 -4.75 -11.46 -45.34
C ASN A 358 -4.92 -10.11 -46.06
N LEU A 359 -4.76 -9.01 -45.31
CA LEU A 359 -4.58 -7.67 -45.84
C LEU A 359 -3.15 -7.18 -45.55
N SER A 360 -2.44 -6.66 -46.55
CA SER A 360 -1.07 -6.14 -46.39
C SER A 360 -0.89 -4.73 -46.95
N VAL A 361 -0.47 -3.80 -46.09
CA VAL A 361 -0.04 -2.44 -46.45
C VAL A 361 1.49 -2.40 -46.42
N GLY A 362 2.10 -2.46 -47.60
CA GLY A 362 3.51 -2.84 -47.78
C GLY A 362 3.71 -4.34 -47.60
N ASN A 363 3.43 -5.12 -48.65
CA ASN A 363 3.79 -6.53 -48.69
C ASN A 363 5.28 -6.69 -49.02
N LEU A 364 5.72 -6.06 -50.11
CA LEU A 364 7.13 -5.79 -50.43
C LEU A 364 7.42 -4.28 -50.67
N GLY A 365 6.39 -3.46 -50.86
CA GLY A 365 6.53 -2.02 -51.15
C GLY A 365 6.73 -1.16 -49.89
N SER A 366 7.37 0.00 -50.06
CA SER A 366 7.56 1.01 -49.01
C SER A 366 6.63 2.22 -49.15
N GLY A 367 6.38 2.94 -48.06
CA GLY A 367 5.64 4.21 -48.07
C GLY A 367 4.15 4.09 -48.41
N ASN A 368 3.57 2.89 -48.41
CA ASN A 368 2.17 2.67 -48.72
C ASN A 368 1.28 3.09 -47.54
N THR A 369 0.07 3.56 -47.85
CA THR A 369 -0.84 4.15 -46.88
C THR A 369 -2.22 3.52 -46.92
N MET A 370 -2.87 3.42 -45.77
CA MET A 370 -4.28 3.04 -45.68
C MET A 370 -5.03 3.89 -44.67
N THR A 371 -6.24 4.32 -45.00
CA THR A 371 -7.10 5.12 -44.13
C THR A 371 -8.50 4.53 -44.06
N ILE A 372 -8.93 4.14 -42.86
CA ILE A 372 -10.28 3.65 -42.56
C ILE A 372 -11.00 4.77 -41.80
N SER A 373 -12.16 5.22 -42.28
CA SER A 373 -12.77 6.47 -41.80
C SER A 373 -14.29 6.57 -41.88
N ASN A 374 -14.86 7.51 -41.11
CA ASN A 374 -16.27 7.92 -41.17
C ASN A 374 -17.27 6.75 -40.96
N GLY A 375 -16.94 5.81 -40.08
CA GLY A 375 -17.77 4.65 -39.76
C GLY A 375 -17.53 3.42 -40.64
N ALA A 376 -16.62 3.48 -41.61
CA ALA A 376 -16.33 2.34 -42.48
C ALA A 376 -15.67 1.18 -41.73
N VAL A 377 -15.94 -0.05 -42.20
CA VAL A 377 -15.42 -1.29 -41.62
C VAL A 377 -14.47 -1.98 -42.60
N VAL A 378 -13.36 -2.48 -42.09
CA VAL A 378 -12.49 -3.43 -42.77
C VAL A 378 -12.41 -4.69 -41.94
N ALA A 379 -12.67 -5.84 -42.54
CA ALA A 379 -12.56 -7.15 -41.94
C ALA A 379 -11.59 -8.01 -42.76
N ASP A 380 -10.65 -8.69 -42.11
CA ASP A 380 -9.76 -9.64 -42.75
C ASP A 380 -9.31 -10.77 -41.80
N ARG A 381 -8.53 -11.71 -42.33
CA ARG A 381 -7.97 -12.80 -41.51
C ARG A 381 -6.74 -12.37 -40.72
N SER A 382 -5.85 -11.59 -41.32
CA SER A 382 -4.60 -11.16 -40.70
C SER A 382 -4.04 -9.92 -41.41
N GLY A 383 -3.93 -8.82 -40.68
CA GLY A 383 -3.41 -7.55 -41.15
C GLY A 383 -1.89 -7.47 -41.03
N PHE A 384 -1.24 -6.90 -42.03
CA PHE A 384 0.21 -6.66 -42.06
C PHE A 384 0.50 -5.21 -42.49
N VAL A 385 1.29 -4.50 -41.70
CA VAL A 385 1.82 -3.18 -42.04
C VAL A 385 3.34 -3.29 -42.11
N GLY A 386 3.89 -3.43 -43.31
CA GLY A 386 5.30 -3.75 -43.52
C GLY A 386 5.64 -5.23 -43.28
N TYR A 387 5.30 -6.09 -44.25
CA TYR A 387 5.55 -7.53 -44.19
C TYR A 387 7.04 -7.88 -44.39
N ASP A 388 7.54 -7.78 -45.62
CA ASP A 388 8.94 -8.05 -45.98
C ASP A 388 9.93 -7.01 -45.37
N PRO A 389 11.22 -7.36 -45.11
CA PRO A 389 12.24 -6.40 -44.68
C PRO A 389 12.35 -5.11 -45.52
N ALA A 390 12.06 -5.15 -46.83
CA ALA A 390 12.06 -3.99 -47.71
C ALA A 390 10.79 -3.10 -47.58
N SER A 391 9.77 -3.57 -46.85
CA SER A 391 8.50 -2.86 -46.66
C SER A 391 8.60 -1.87 -45.50
N SER A 392 9.23 -0.73 -45.76
CA SER A 392 9.47 0.32 -44.78
C SER A 392 8.49 1.49 -44.89
N ASN A 393 8.33 2.24 -43.80
CA ASN A 393 7.58 3.51 -43.79
C ASN A 393 6.10 3.40 -44.23
N ASN A 394 5.48 2.22 -44.16
CA ASN A 394 4.06 2.04 -44.46
C ASN A 394 3.22 2.45 -43.25
N SER A 395 2.05 3.08 -43.47
CA SER A 395 1.23 3.64 -42.38
C SER A 395 -0.25 3.34 -42.55
N VAL A 396 -0.91 2.88 -41.48
CA VAL A 396 -2.37 2.75 -41.40
C VAL A 396 -2.94 3.75 -40.41
N GLN A 397 -4.05 4.40 -40.78
CA GLN A 397 -4.84 5.25 -39.91
C GLN A 397 -6.28 4.74 -39.83
N VAL A 398 -6.80 4.51 -38.64
CA VAL A 398 -8.21 4.19 -38.38
C VAL A 398 -8.78 5.36 -37.57
N THR A 399 -9.72 6.11 -38.14
CA THR A 399 -10.10 7.43 -37.64
C THR A 399 -11.61 7.72 -37.71
N GLY A 400 -12.16 8.19 -36.59
CA GLY A 400 -13.55 8.62 -36.48
C GLY A 400 -14.49 7.56 -35.92
N SER A 401 -15.58 8.02 -35.32
CA SER A 401 -16.53 7.17 -34.58
C SER A 401 -17.08 6.02 -35.41
N ASN A 402 -17.09 4.82 -34.82
CA ASN A 402 -17.54 3.55 -35.43
C ASN A 402 -16.72 3.07 -36.63
N SER A 403 -15.55 3.66 -36.95
CA SER A 403 -14.64 3.06 -37.92
C SER A 403 -13.87 1.90 -37.29
N VAL A 404 -13.87 0.75 -37.96
CA VAL A 404 -13.36 -0.52 -37.41
C VAL A 404 -12.37 -1.18 -38.37
N TRP A 405 -11.25 -1.66 -37.83
CA TRP A 405 -10.41 -2.68 -38.49
C TRP A 405 -10.41 -3.98 -37.66
N GLN A 406 -11.02 -5.04 -38.18
CA GLN A 406 -11.17 -6.32 -37.50
C GLN A 406 -10.33 -7.41 -38.17
N ASN A 407 -9.44 -8.03 -37.40
CA ASN A 407 -8.60 -9.14 -37.80
C ASN A 407 -9.11 -10.39 -37.06
N SER A 408 -9.57 -11.42 -37.78
CA SER A 408 -10.06 -12.65 -37.13
C SER A 408 -8.94 -13.54 -36.57
N ALA A 409 -7.70 -13.35 -37.02
CA ALA A 409 -6.47 -13.82 -36.38
C ALA A 409 -5.55 -12.61 -36.09
N ASP A 410 -4.26 -12.70 -36.40
CA ASP A 410 -3.24 -11.78 -35.89
C ASP A 410 -3.02 -10.52 -36.75
N LEU A 411 -2.64 -9.42 -36.08
CA LEU A 411 -2.22 -8.15 -36.68
C LEU A 411 -0.70 -7.93 -36.47
N TYR A 412 0.01 -7.53 -37.52
CA TYR A 412 1.46 -7.28 -37.49
C TYR A 412 1.80 -5.86 -37.94
N VAL A 413 2.47 -5.08 -37.09
CA VAL A 413 2.98 -3.73 -37.42
C VAL A 413 4.51 -3.79 -37.40
N GLY A 414 5.09 -3.91 -38.59
CA GLY A 414 6.45 -4.38 -38.79
C GLY A 414 6.56 -5.87 -38.51
N TYR A 415 6.22 -6.71 -39.49
CA TYR A 415 6.55 -8.13 -39.41
C TYR A 415 8.07 -8.27 -39.49
N SER A 416 8.67 -7.90 -40.63
CA SER A 416 10.11 -7.66 -40.75
C SER A 416 10.46 -6.25 -41.26
N GLY A 417 9.50 -5.49 -41.79
CA GLY A 417 9.72 -4.10 -42.20
C GLY A 417 10.04 -3.15 -41.03
N SER A 418 10.61 -1.98 -41.34
CA SER A 418 11.00 -0.95 -40.35
C SER A 418 10.33 0.41 -40.59
N ASN A 419 10.14 1.20 -39.52
CA ASN A 419 9.48 2.52 -39.50
C ASN A 419 7.99 2.48 -39.93
N ASN A 420 7.33 1.34 -39.84
CA ASN A 420 5.90 1.21 -40.13
C ASN A 420 5.05 1.67 -38.93
N SER A 421 3.83 2.15 -39.20
CA SER A 421 2.97 2.76 -38.17
C SER A 421 1.49 2.39 -38.28
N LEU A 422 0.81 2.33 -37.13
CA LEU A 422 -0.64 2.28 -37.01
C LEU A 422 -1.12 3.36 -36.04
N LEU A 423 -2.00 4.25 -36.50
CA LEU A 423 -2.67 5.26 -35.68
C LEU A 423 -4.16 4.95 -35.55
N ILE A 424 -4.62 4.78 -34.32
CA ILE A 424 -6.02 4.60 -33.94
C ILE A 424 -6.48 5.89 -33.24
N THR A 425 -7.49 6.56 -33.79
CA THR A 425 -7.80 7.94 -33.42
C THR A 425 -9.27 8.33 -33.57
N SER A 426 -9.69 9.38 -32.88
CA SER A 426 -11.01 10.02 -32.96
C SER A 426 -12.24 9.08 -32.79
N GLY A 427 -12.13 8.06 -31.94
CA GLY A 427 -13.24 7.14 -31.60
C GLY A 427 -13.33 5.90 -32.48
N ALA A 428 -12.22 5.46 -33.08
CA ALA A 428 -12.12 4.28 -33.93
C ALA A 428 -11.60 3.04 -33.18
N GLU A 429 -11.96 1.84 -33.64
CA GLU A 429 -11.53 0.58 -33.04
C GLU A 429 -10.67 -0.27 -33.99
N VAL A 430 -9.66 -0.93 -33.44
CA VAL A 430 -8.96 -2.04 -34.09
C VAL A 430 -9.06 -3.27 -33.19
N SER A 431 -9.40 -4.42 -33.77
CA SER A 431 -9.46 -5.70 -33.06
C SER A 431 -8.67 -6.80 -33.76
N ALA A 432 -8.10 -7.70 -32.97
CA ALA A 432 -7.29 -8.83 -33.42
C ALA A 432 -7.33 -10.00 -32.42
N SER A 433 -6.84 -11.18 -32.84
CA SER A 433 -6.44 -12.23 -31.88
C SER A 433 -5.20 -11.78 -31.10
N ASN A 434 -4.06 -11.64 -31.78
CA ASN A 434 -2.85 -11.05 -31.21
C ASN A 434 -2.37 -9.87 -32.08
N THR A 435 -1.62 -8.94 -31.48
CA THR A 435 -1.01 -7.81 -32.18
C THR A 435 0.48 -7.80 -31.91
N TYR A 436 1.30 -7.82 -32.96
CA TYR A 436 2.76 -7.84 -32.84
C TYR A 436 3.37 -6.58 -33.45
N ILE A 437 4.16 -5.85 -32.66
CA ILE A 437 4.94 -4.69 -33.09
C ILE A 437 6.40 -5.13 -33.18
N SER A 438 6.99 -5.12 -34.38
CA SER A 438 8.38 -5.54 -34.64
C SER A 438 8.66 -7.01 -34.28
N SER A 439 8.02 -7.95 -34.98
CA SER A 439 8.02 -9.39 -34.61
C SER A 439 9.22 -10.21 -35.12
N PHE A 440 9.77 -9.87 -36.29
CA PHE A 440 10.84 -10.62 -36.96
C PHE A 440 11.92 -9.68 -37.52
N GLY A 441 12.62 -8.97 -36.63
CA GLY A 441 13.74 -8.08 -36.96
C GLY A 441 13.39 -6.67 -37.45
N GLY A 442 12.10 -6.33 -37.53
CA GLY A 442 11.66 -4.96 -37.84
C GLY A 442 12.07 -3.95 -36.75
N THR A 443 12.40 -2.73 -37.13
CA THR A 443 12.89 -1.68 -36.21
C THR A 443 12.10 -0.38 -36.31
N ALA A 444 11.98 0.34 -35.18
CA ALA A 444 11.26 1.61 -35.06
C ALA A 444 9.81 1.57 -35.57
N ASN A 445 9.14 0.41 -35.53
CA ASN A 445 7.72 0.31 -35.84
C ASN A 445 6.88 0.76 -34.63
N SER A 446 5.71 1.36 -34.89
CA SER A 446 4.92 2.04 -33.86
C SER A 446 3.41 1.81 -33.97
N VAL A 447 2.74 1.75 -32.81
CA VAL A 447 1.28 1.80 -32.71
C VAL A 447 0.91 2.94 -31.75
N GLN A 448 -0.01 3.82 -32.16
CA GLN A 448 -0.54 4.89 -31.32
C GLN A 448 -2.06 4.78 -31.18
N ILE A 449 -2.56 4.91 -29.94
CA ILE A 449 -3.98 5.00 -29.59
C ILE A 449 -4.23 6.40 -29.02
N SER A 450 -5.24 7.12 -29.53
CA SER A 450 -5.44 8.56 -29.25
C SER A 450 -6.90 8.96 -29.33
N ASP A 451 -7.29 10.03 -28.63
CA ASP A 451 -8.68 10.49 -28.45
C ASP A 451 -9.60 9.53 -27.66
N ALA A 452 -10.65 10.10 -27.08
CA ALA A 452 -11.65 9.38 -26.30
C ALA A 452 -12.45 8.38 -27.16
N GLY A 453 -12.52 7.14 -26.68
CA GLY A 453 -13.26 6.05 -27.33
C GLY A 453 -12.48 5.33 -28.43
N SER A 454 -11.22 5.69 -28.68
CA SER A 454 -10.36 4.92 -29.59
C SER A 454 -9.77 3.71 -28.87
N ALA A 455 -9.81 2.54 -29.50
CA ALA A 455 -9.48 1.27 -28.85
C ALA A 455 -8.60 0.34 -29.71
N LEU A 456 -7.66 -0.35 -29.06
CA LEU A 456 -7.08 -1.60 -29.53
C LEU A 456 -7.61 -2.74 -28.65
N THR A 457 -8.38 -3.65 -29.22
CA THR A 457 -9.13 -4.71 -28.51
C THR A 457 -8.68 -6.09 -28.98
N ASN A 458 -7.84 -6.75 -28.19
CA ASN A 458 -7.34 -8.09 -28.47
C ASN A 458 -8.02 -9.15 -27.59
N SER A 459 -8.35 -10.31 -28.18
CA SER A 459 -8.79 -11.49 -27.42
C SER A 459 -7.62 -12.28 -26.81
N GLY A 460 -6.44 -12.17 -27.43
CA GLY A 460 -5.15 -12.65 -26.94
C GLY A 460 -4.24 -11.49 -26.53
N SER A 461 -2.94 -11.60 -26.85
CA SER A 461 -1.90 -10.71 -26.32
C SER A 461 -1.52 -9.56 -27.28
N VAL A 462 -0.90 -8.52 -26.74
CA VAL A 462 -0.16 -7.50 -27.51
C VAL A 462 1.32 -7.63 -27.21
N TRP A 463 2.14 -7.78 -28.25
CA TRP A 463 3.58 -8.02 -28.21
C TRP A 463 4.33 -6.80 -28.74
N VAL A 464 5.17 -6.17 -27.91
CA VAL A 464 5.86 -4.90 -28.23
C VAL A 464 7.37 -5.10 -28.26
N GLY A 465 7.95 -5.06 -29.46
CA GLY A 465 9.34 -5.45 -29.68
C GLY A 465 9.57 -6.92 -29.33
N ALA A 466 8.59 -7.78 -29.62
CA ALA A 466 8.52 -9.12 -29.06
C ALA A 466 7.94 -10.12 -30.08
N SER A 467 8.35 -11.38 -29.96
CA SER A 467 8.01 -12.46 -30.89
C SER A 467 7.70 -13.74 -30.12
N PRO A 468 6.72 -14.55 -30.54
CA PRO A 468 6.39 -15.82 -29.88
C PRO A 468 7.30 -16.98 -30.31
N ILE A 469 8.34 -16.72 -31.12
CA ILE A 469 9.28 -17.74 -31.61
C ILE A 469 10.72 -17.21 -31.52
N ASP A 470 11.56 -17.91 -30.77
CA ASP A 470 12.99 -17.58 -30.59
C ASP A 470 13.83 -17.85 -31.85
N TRP A 471 13.77 -16.95 -32.84
CA TRP A 471 14.67 -16.98 -34.00
C TRP A 471 15.97 -16.20 -33.70
N PRO A 472 17.11 -16.89 -33.51
CA PRO A 472 18.35 -16.22 -33.12
C PRO A 472 18.83 -15.24 -34.20
N GLY A 473 18.88 -13.96 -33.83
CA GLY A 473 19.31 -12.86 -34.69
C GLY A 473 18.21 -11.95 -35.23
N LEU A 474 16.92 -12.29 -35.05
CA LEU A 474 15.79 -11.45 -35.49
C LEU A 474 15.25 -10.57 -34.35
N VAL A 475 16.10 -9.72 -33.78
CA VAL A 475 15.72 -8.79 -32.71
C VAL A 475 14.95 -7.57 -33.25
N GLY A 476 13.71 -7.39 -32.80
CA GLY A 476 12.88 -6.25 -33.16
C GLY A 476 12.99 -5.07 -32.20
N THR A 477 12.71 -3.86 -32.68
CA THR A 477 12.49 -2.68 -31.83
C THR A 477 11.14 -2.04 -32.12
N GLY A 478 10.27 -1.94 -31.12
CA GLY A 478 8.87 -1.53 -31.30
C GLY A 478 8.32 -0.68 -30.17
N THR A 479 7.40 0.23 -30.52
CA THR A 479 6.79 1.18 -29.57
C THR A 479 5.27 1.13 -29.62
N LEU A 480 4.63 1.07 -28.45
CA LEU A 480 3.19 1.29 -28.27
C LEU A 480 2.98 2.56 -27.46
N THR A 481 2.12 3.47 -27.91
CA THR A 481 1.81 4.71 -27.21
C THR A 481 0.31 4.87 -27.05
N ILE A 482 -0.16 4.95 -25.81
CA ILE A 482 -1.53 5.35 -25.48
C ILE A 482 -1.49 6.85 -25.16
N THR A 483 -2.44 7.63 -25.66
CA THR A 483 -2.58 9.08 -25.42
C THR A 483 -4.02 9.41 -25.07
N SER A 484 -4.28 10.64 -24.63
CA SER A 484 -5.51 11.12 -24.00
C SER A 484 -6.81 10.48 -24.50
N GLY A 485 -7.50 9.73 -23.62
CA GLY A 485 -8.76 9.05 -23.91
C GLY A 485 -8.67 7.68 -24.60
N GLY A 486 -7.48 7.28 -25.07
CA GLY A 486 -7.25 6.01 -25.74
C GLY A 486 -7.30 4.81 -24.79
N THR A 487 -7.71 3.65 -25.33
CA THR A 487 -7.87 2.40 -24.58
C THR A 487 -7.09 1.25 -25.21
N LEU A 488 -6.31 0.53 -24.40
CA LEU A 488 -5.83 -0.81 -24.72
C LEU A 488 -6.62 -1.83 -23.91
N SER A 489 -7.10 -2.89 -24.57
CA SER A 489 -7.67 -4.08 -23.93
C SER A 489 -7.06 -5.34 -24.52
N ALA A 490 -6.46 -6.20 -23.69
CA ALA A 490 -5.80 -7.44 -24.12
C ALA A 490 -5.70 -8.45 -22.96
N ALA A 491 -5.46 -9.73 -23.28
CA ALA A 491 -5.24 -10.78 -22.28
C ALA A 491 -3.85 -10.70 -21.61
N ASP A 492 -2.84 -10.20 -22.30
CA ASP A 492 -1.50 -9.88 -21.77
C ASP A 492 -0.86 -8.77 -22.64
N LEU A 493 -0.02 -7.94 -22.03
CA LEU A 493 0.84 -6.96 -22.69
C LEU A 493 2.30 -7.37 -22.51
N ILE A 494 2.90 -7.93 -23.57
CA ILE A 494 4.23 -8.54 -23.56
C ILE A 494 5.26 -7.54 -24.11
N ILE A 495 6.16 -7.06 -23.25
CA ILE A 495 7.14 -6.02 -23.54
C ILE A 495 8.54 -6.66 -23.68
N SER A 496 9.17 -6.51 -24.84
CA SER A 496 10.49 -7.07 -25.23
C SER A 496 10.63 -8.57 -25.01
N GLY A 497 10.40 -9.38 -26.05
CA GLY A 497 10.27 -10.83 -25.89
C GLY A 497 11.58 -11.57 -25.63
N THR A 498 12.63 -11.24 -26.39
CA THR A 498 13.87 -12.03 -26.48
C THR A 498 15.12 -11.18 -26.26
N THR A 499 16.24 -11.80 -25.90
CA THR A 499 17.49 -11.07 -25.60
C THR A 499 17.99 -10.25 -26.79
N GLY A 500 18.14 -8.95 -26.56
CA GLY A 500 18.52 -7.96 -27.57
C GLY A 500 17.34 -7.28 -28.30
N SER A 501 16.11 -7.74 -28.09
CA SER A 501 14.91 -7.01 -28.53
C SER A 501 14.61 -5.81 -27.62
N VAL A 502 13.94 -4.79 -28.16
CA VAL A 502 13.59 -3.57 -27.41
C VAL A 502 12.10 -3.25 -27.53
N GLY A 503 11.40 -3.29 -26.41
CA GLY A 503 9.97 -2.98 -26.30
C GLY A 503 9.75 -1.72 -25.47
N THR A 504 8.99 -0.77 -25.99
CA THR A 504 8.66 0.46 -25.26
C THR A 504 7.16 0.69 -25.28
N VAL A 505 6.54 0.76 -24.10
CA VAL A 505 5.14 1.16 -23.92
C VAL A 505 5.10 2.48 -23.18
N GLU A 506 4.42 3.48 -23.74
CA GLU A 506 4.25 4.80 -23.11
C GLU A 506 2.75 5.07 -22.91
N VAL A 507 2.30 5.16 -21.66
CA VAL A 507 0.91 5.50 -21.30
C VAL A 507 0.86 7.01 -21.02
N GLY A 508 0.66 7.76 -22.08
CA GLY A 508 0.81 9.22 -22.18
C GLY A 508 2.16 9.60 -22.79
N LEU A 509 2.30 10.83 -23.26
CA LEU A 509 3.59 11.37 -23.71
C LEU A 509 4.43 11.81 -22.52
N LYS A 510 5.71 11.44 -22.49
CA LYS A 510 6.65 11.79 -21.41
C LYS A 510 6.73 13.30 -21.16
N GLY A 511 6.34 13.74 -19.96
CA GLY A 511 6.25 15.16 -19.59
C GLY A 511 5.07 15.91 -20.22
N GLY A 512 4.12 15.20 -20.83
CA GLY A 512 2.88 15.73 -21.38
C GLY A 512 1.78 15.93 -20.33
N SER A 513 0.56 16.16 -20.82
CA SER A 513 -0.65 16.36 -19.99
C SER A 513 -1.76 15.37 -20.36
N ASP A 514 -1.37 14.14 -20.70
CA ASP A 514 -2.33 13.13 -21.13
C ASP A 514 -3.22 12.67 -19.98
N SER A 515 -4.46 12.32 -20.28
CA SER A 515 -5.48 11.98 -19.28
C SER A 515 -6.52 10.96 -19.77
N ARG A 516 -7.19 10.28 -18.84
CA ARG A 516 -8.30 9.33 -19.08
C ARG A 516 -7.91 8.19 -20.04
N MET A 517 -6.66 7.72 -19.93
CA MET A 517 -6.15 6.58 -20.69
C MET A 517 -6.49 5.28 -19.97
N THR A 518 -6.90 4.25 -20.71
CA THR A 518 -7.32 2.98 -20.13
C THR A 518 -6.34 1.87 -20.51
N LEU A 519 -5.79 1.19 -19.50
CA LEU A 519 -4.93 0.02 -19.65
C LEU A 519 -5.65 -1.21 -19.07
N ASN A 520 -6.51 -1.83 -19.88
CA ASN A 520 -7.35 -2.96 -19.50
C ASN A 520 -6.65 -4.29 -19.81
N VAL A 521 -5.61 -4.62 -19.03
CA VAL A 521 -4.87 -5.89 -19.16
C VAL A 521 -4.70 -6.54 -17.78
N PRO A 522 -5.00 -7.86 -17.62
CA PRO A 522 -4.86 -8.56 -16.35
C PRO A 522 -3.41 -8.95 -16.05
N LEU A 523 -2.54 -8.93 -17.07
CA LEU A 523 -1.12 -9.20 -16.98
C LEU A 523 -0.35 -8.24 -17.89
N ILE A 524 0.85 -7.85 -17.45
CA ILE A 524 1.89 -7.22 -18.26
C ILE A 524 3.16 -8.04 -18.05
N THR A 525 3.66 -8.69 -19.10
CA THR A 525 4.86 -9.54 -19.03
C THR A 525 6.06 -8.83 -19.67
N PHE A 526 7.13 -8.62 -18.92
CA PHE A 526 8.43 -8.24 -19.48
C PHE A 526 9.21 -9.51 -19.83
N GLY A 527 9.56 -9.69 -21.10
CA GLY A 527 10.39 -10.80 -21.57
C GLY A 527 11.89 -10.52 -21.46
N GLU A 528 12.70 -11.40 -22.03
CA GLU A 528 14.16 -11.46 -21.81
C GLU A 528 14.97 -10.38 -22.56
N GLY A 529 14.33 -9.30 -22.99
CA GLY A 529 14.92 -8.17 -23.74
C GLY A 529 15.20 -6.92 -22.90
N THR A 530 15.12 -5.75 -23.56
CA THR A 530 15.11 -4.44 -22.89
C THR A 530 13.70 -3.85 -22.98
N GLY A 531 13.02 -3.78 -21.85
CA GLY A 531 11.61 -3.38 -21.78
C GLY A 531 11.39 -2.13 -20.94
N SER A 532 10.59 -1.19 -21.46
CA SER A 532 10.19 0.02 -20.73
C SER A 532 8.67 0.16 -20.71
N LEU A 533 8.12 0.43 -19.53
CA LEU A 533 6.75 0.93 -19.34
C LEU A 533 6.81 2.34 -18.76
N GLY A 534 6.63 3.35 -19.61
CA GLY A 534 6.48 4.74 -19.24
C GLY A 534 5.05 5.05 -18.80
N LEU A 535 4.88 5.62 -17.60
CA LEU A 535 3.59 6.02 -17.04
C LEU A 535 3.57 7.55 -16.92
N ASN A 536 2.88 8.19 -17.85
CA ASN A 536 3.02 9.61 -18.17
C ASN A 536 1.70 10.39 -18.01
N GLN A 537 0.72 9.81 -17.33
CA GLN A 537 -0.59 10.44 -17.08
C GLN A 537 -0.50 11.68 -16.17
N SER A 538 -1.41 12.61 -16.39
CA SER A 538 -1.60 13.81 -15.56
C SER A 538 -2.70 13.66 -14.51
N ASP A 539 -3.53 12.62 -14.63
CA ASP A 539 -4.61 12.22 -13.72
C ASP A 539 -4.32 10.85 -13.05
N THR A 540 -5.36 10.10 -12.64
CA THR A 540 -5.19 8.81 -11.98
C THR A 540 -5.26 7.66 -12.98
N LEU A 541 -4.20 6.86 -13.06
CA LEU A 541 -4.17 5.58 -13.77
C LEU A 541 -4.10 4.44 -12.76
N THR A 542 -5.10 3.55 -12.77
CA THR A 542 -5.12 2.35 -11.93
C THR A 542 -4.69 1.13 -12.74
N ILE A 543 -3.60 0.48 -12.30
CA ILE A 543 -3.14 -0.81 -12.84
C ILE A 543 -3.57 -1.89 -11.85
N TRP A 544 -4.58 -2.67 -12.27
CA TRP A 544 -5.16 -3.77 -11.50
C TRP A 544 -4.57 -5.15 -11.87
N GLY A 545 -4.00 -5.25 -13.08
CA GLY A 545 -3.30 -6.45 -13.54
C GLY A 545 -1.96 -6.67 -12.82
N ALA A 546 -1.49 -7.91 -12.83
CA ALA A 546 -0.16 -8.25 -12.36
C ALA A 546 0.92 -7.77 -13.35
N ILE A 547 2.15 -7.55 -12.89
CA ILE A 547 3.29 -7.24 -13.77
C ILE A 547 4.40 -8.27 -13.53
N ALA A 548 4.62 -9.17 -14.49
CA ALA A 548 5.66 -10.19 -14.40
C ALA A 548 6.98 -9.66 -15.00
N GLY A 549 8.06 -9.75 -14.24
CA GLY A 549 9.42 -9.56 -14.75
C GLY A 549 9.99 -10.84 -15.38
N ALA A 550 10.99 -10.65 -16.24
CA ALA A 550 11.75 -11.74 -16.86
C ALA A 550 12.49 -12.59 -15.81
N ALA A 551 12.77 -13.86 -16.14
CA ALA A 551 13.37 -14.80 -15.20
C ALA A 551 14.91 -14.72 -15.17
N SER A 552 15.55 -14.21 -16.23
CA SER A 552 17.01 -14.06 -16.26
C SER A 552 17.52 -12.78 -15.60
N THR A 553 18.78 -12.83 -15.14
CA THR A 553 19.51 -11.69 -14.56
C THR A 553 20.05 -10.69 -15.59
N SER A 554 19.71 -10.84 -16.89
CA SER A 554 20.27 -10.03 -17.98
C SER A 554 19.29 -8.99 -18.56
N SER A 555 18.04 -8.99 -18.09
CA SER A 555 16.93 -8.23 -18.68
C SER A 555 16.81 -6.85 -18.04
N TYR A 556 17.01 -5.80 -18.84
CA TYR A 556 16.84 -4.42 -18.40
C TYR A 556 15.37 -4.02 -18.57
N ALA A 557 14.56 -4.40 -17.59
CA ALA A 557 13.13 -4.18 -17.56
C ALA A 557 12.76 -3.18 -16.45
N MET A 558 12.20 -2.02 -16.83
CA MET A 558 11.89 -0.92 -15.89
C MET A 558 10.50 -0.31 -16.11
N ILE A 559 9.85 0.05 -15.01
CA ILE A 559 8.67 0.91 -14.99
C ILE A 559 9.12 2.31 -14.59
N GLN A 560 8.68 3.33 -15.35
CA GLN A 560 9.15 4.70 -15.22
C GLN A 560 7.96 5.67 -15.23
N GLN A 561 7.59 6.20 -14.06
CA GLN A 561 6.54 7.21 -13.96
C GLN A 561 7.15 8.61 -14.14
N TYR A 562 6.83 9.29 -15.24
CA TYR A 562 7.16 10.70 -15.49
C TYR A 562 5.93 11.63 -15.47
N GLY A 563 4.72 11.06 -15.42
CA GLY A 563 3.47 11.82 -15.40
C GLY A 563 3.26 12.58 -14.10
N SER A 564 2.60 13.74 -14.17
CA SER A 564 2.30 14.56 -12.97
C SER A 564 1.19 13.97 -12.08
N GLY A 565 0.47 12.96 -12.57
CA GLY A 565 -0.66 12.33 -11.90
C GLY A 565 -0.27 11.21 -10.92
N THR A 566 -1.25 10.34 -10.62
CA THR A 566 -1.06 9.20 -9.71
C THR A 566 -1.13 7.89 -10.49
N THR A 567 -0.18 6.99 -10.24
CA THR A 567 -0.32 5.56 -10.59
C THR A 567 -0.78 4.82 -9.34
N ILE A 568 -1.91 4.11 -9.43
CA ILE A 568 -2.37 3.23 -8.34
C ILE A 568 -2.16 1.77 -8.76
N LEU A 569 -1.41 1.02 -7.95
CA LEU A 569 -1.20 -0.42 -8.10
C LEU A 569 -2.10 -1.16 -7.11
N THR A 570 -3.07 -1.91 -7.64
CA THR A 570 -4.00 -2.75 -6.86
C THR A 570 -3.84 -4.25 -7.17
N GLY A 571 -2.84 -4.61 -7.97
CA GLY A 571 -2.56 -5.98 -8.39
C GLY A 571 -1.83 -6.81 -7.32
N ILE A 572 -1.94 -8.13 -7.40
CA ILE A 572 -1.44 -9.05 -6.36
C ILE A 572 0.05 -9.43 -6.54
N SER A 573 0.70 -8.98 -7.61
CA SER A 573 2.14 -9.24 -7.82
C SER A 573 2.73 -8.34 -8.92
N HIS A 574 3.82 -7.65 -8.60
CA HIS A 574 4.68 -6.96 -9.57
C HIS A 574 6.14 -7.36 -9.31
N THR A 575 6.74 -8.22 -10.14
CA THR A 575 7.96 -8.97 -9.78
C THR A 575 9.21 -8.65 -10.60
N GLY A 576 10.38 -8.66 -9.96
CA GLY A 576 11.71 -8.68 -10.62
C GLY A 576 12.20 -7.40 -11.33
N LEU A 577 11.37 -6.35 -11.41
CA LEU A 577 11.65 -5.12 -12.17
C LEU A 577 12.40 -4.04 -11.38
N GLY A 578 12.81 -2.96 -12.05
CA GLY A 578 13.09 -1.67 -11.40
C GLY A 578 11.88 -0.74 -11.48
N TYR A 579 11.61 0.06 -10.44
CA TYR A 579 10.56 1.10 -10.47
C TYR A 579 11.15 2.48 -10.17
N ARG A 580 10.93 3.42 -11.09
CA ARG A 580 11.37 4.81 -10.95
C ARG A 580 10.19 5.77 -11.00
N VAL A 581 9.99 6.51 -9.91
CA VAL A 581 8.97 7.55 -9.78
C VAL A 581 9.66 8.91 -9.90
N ASP A 582 9.58 9.52 -11.08
CA ASP A 582 10.15 10.84 -11.39
C ASP A 582 9.06 11.93 -11.53
N GLY A 583 7.80 11.54 -11.68
CA GLY A 583 6.64 12.44 -11.73
C GLY A 583 5.55 12.04 -10.74
N GLY A 584 4.84 13.03 -10.18
CA GLY A 584 3.59 12.82 -9.46
C GLY A 584 3.67 11.89 -8.25
N GLN A 585 2.86 10.83 -8.27
CA GLN A 585 2.70 9.87 -7.18
C GLN A 585 2.63 8.41 -7.65
N LEU A 586 3.42 7.53 -7.04
CA LEU A 586 3.13 6.10 -7.01
C LEU A 586 2.33 5.77 -5.75
N MET A 587 1.27 4.98 -5.87
CA MET A 587 0.49 4.45 -4.76
C MET A 587 0.35 2.94 -4.89
N VAL A 588 0.73 2.20 -3.85
CA VAL A 588 0.41 0.77 -3.69
C VAL A 588 -0.78 0.68 -2.74
N ASP A 589 -1.94 0.29 -3.26
CA ASP A 589 -3.24 0.38 -2.58
C ASP A 589 -3.86 -1.02 -2.47
N GLY A 590 -3.61 -1.69 -1.34
CA GLY A 590 -3.96 -3.10 -1.12
C GLY A 590 -3.24 -4.13 -2.02
N GLY A 591 -2.48 -3.69 -3.02
CA GLY A 591 -1.68 -4.53 -3.92
C GLY A 591 -0.29 -4.90 -3.39
N ILE A 592 0.47 -5.70 -4.15
CA ILE A 592 1.82 -6.16 -3.80
C ILE A 592 2.81 -5.84 -4.93
N LEU A 593 3.75 -4.93 -4.64
CA LEU A 593 4.90 -4.59 -5.47
C LEU A 593 6.15 -5.28 -4.90
N ASP A 594 6.48 -6.47 -5.42
CA ASP A 594 7.57 -7.32 -4.90
C ASP A 594 8.72 -7.46 -5.89
N ILE A 595 9.62 -6.48 -5.90
CA ILE A 595 10.84 -6.52 -6.71
C ILE A 595 12.04 -7.13 -5.94
N TYR A 596 11.79 -7.94 -4.91
CA TYR A 596 12.81 -8.58 -4.09
C TYR A 596 13.16 -9.99 -4.59
N LEU A 597 14.46 -10.27 -4.71
CA LEU A 597 14.98 -11.59 -5.09
C LEU A 597 16.29 -11.86 -4.34
N VAL A 598 16.42 -13.06 -3.79
CA VAL A 598 17.37 -13.38 -2.70
C VAL A 598 18.84 -13.51 -3.14
N ASP A 599 19.11 -13.75 -4.43
CA ASP A 599 20.46 -13.97 -4.95
C ASP A 599 21.03 -12.71 -5.65
N ALA A 600 22.28 -12.38 -5.32
CA ALA A 600 22.75 -11.00 -5.31
C ALA A 600 23.38 -10.46 -6.62
N ILE A 601 22.99 -9.24 -6.97
CA ILE A 601 23.84 -8.22 -7.59
C ILE A 601 23.54 -6.92 -6.82
N ALA A 602 24.55 -6.07 -6.57
CA ALA A 602 24.32 -4.76 -5.96
C ALA A 602 23.58 -3.82 -6.94
N PRO A 603 22.67 -2.95 -6.45
CA PRO A 603 21.94 -2.02 -7.31
C PRO A 603 22.90 -1.03 -7.98
N ASP A 604 22.54 -0.56 -9.17
CA ASP A 604 23.18 0.64 -9.72
C ASP A 604 22.61 1.92 -9.09
N GLU A 605 23.37 3.00 -9.16
CA GLU A 605 23.03 4.31 -8.59
C GLU A 605 21.90 5.03 -9.35
N LEU A 606 21.31 4.41 -10.39
CA LEU A 606 20.37 5.06 -11.33
C LEU A 606 18.91 4.60 -11.15
N GLY A 607 18.66 3.62 -10.28
CA GLY A 607 17.36 2.98 -10.12
C GLY A 607 17.18 1.74 -11.00
N GLY A 608 18.27 1.02 -11.30
CA GLY A 608 18.24 -0.27 -11.99
C GLY A 608 17.42 -1.36 -11.26
N PRO A 609 17.36 -2.58 -11.83
CA PRO A 609 16.44 -3.63 -11.39
C PRO A 609 16.51 -3.90 -9.88
N ARG A 610 15.34 -4.17 -9.26
CA ARG A 610 15.14 -4.39 -7.81
C ARG A 610 15.22 -3.13 -6.93
N THR A 611 15.31 -1.94 -7.52
CA THR A 611 15.28 -0.65 -6.81
C THR A 611 13.93 0.06 -6.98
N VAL A 612 13.41 0.66 -5.92
CA VAL A 612 12.38 1.72 -6.00
C VAL A 612 13.05 3.08 -5.74
N THR A 613 13.00 3.97 -6.72
CA THR A 613 13.56 5.33 -6.60
C THR A 613 12.44 6.37 -6.73
N VAL A 614 12.35 7.29 -5.78
CA VAL A 614 11.36 8.39 -5.76
C VAL A 614 12.11 9.72 -5.89
N GLY A 615 11.87 10.49 -6.94
CA GLY A 615 12.49 11.80 -7.18
C GLY A 615 13.97 11.73 -7.57
N ASN A 616 14.30 11.10 -8.71
CA ASN A 616 15.64 11.16 -9.29
C ASN A 616 15.80 12.50 -10.05
N LYS A 617 16.63 13.43 -9.55
CA LYS A 617 16.75 14.86 -9.95
C LYS A 617 15.48 15.72 -9.84
N ASN A 618 14.29 15.11 -9.81
CA ASN A 618 13.00 15.81 -9.67
C ASN A 618 12.60 16.00 -8.20
N SER A 619 11.79 17.03 -7.94
CA SER A 619 11.39 17.45 -6.58
C SER A 619 9.88 17.32 -6.35
N GLY A 620 9.48 17.07 -5.10
CA GLY A 620 8.07 16.96 -4.68
C GLY A 620 7.38 15.65 -5.09
N ILE A 621 8.14 14.67 -5.57
CA ILE A 621 7.63 13.37 -6.05
C ILE A 621 7.29 12.47 -4.86
N SER A 622 6.28 11.61 -5.01
CA SER A 622 5.71 10.88 -3.88
C SER A 622 5.50 9.38 -4.07
N LEU A 623 5.57 8.67 -2.95
CA LEU A 623 5.23 7.26 -2.80
C LEU A 623 4.23 7.09 -1.66
N VAL A 624 3.17 6.31 -1.88
CA VAL A 624 2.19 5.95 -0.86
C VAL A 624 2.06 4.43 -0.83
N VAL A 625 2.02 3.85 0.37
CA VAL A 625 1.67 2.44 0.58
C VAL A 625 0.59 2.41 1.66
N ALA A 626 -0.62 1.98 1.29
CA ALA A 626 -1.85 2.16 2.06
C ALA A 626 -2.79 0.95 1.98
N ASN A 627 -3.81 0.94 2.86
CA ASN A 627 -4.89 -0.05 2.88
C ASN A 627 -4.43 -1.53 2.88
N GLY A 628 -3.27 -1.84 3.46
CA GLY A 628 -2.71 -3.19 3.51
C GLY A 628 -1.78 -3.54 2.33
N GLY A 629 -1.42 -2.57 1.48
CA GLY A 629 -0.48 -2.78 0.38
C GLY A 629 0.94 -3.11 0.85
N GLU A 630 1.67 -3.89 0.07
CA GLU A 630 3.03 -4.35 0.40
C GLU A 630 4.03 -3.96 -0.70
N LEU A 631 5.14 -3.32 -0.31
CA LEU A 631 6.27 -3.00 -1.18
C LEU A 631 7.51 -3.76 -0.69
N HIS A 632 8.05 -4.67 -1.49
CA HIS A 632 9.33 -5.34 -1.25
C HIS A 632 10.37 -4.93 -2.30
N SER A 633 11.59 -4.61 -1.88
CA SER A 633 12.66 -4.13 -2.77
C SER A 633 14.06 -4.53 -2.27
N PHE A 634 15.07 -4.57 -3.15
CA PHE A 634 16.45 -4.59 -2.64
C PHE A 634 16.82 -3.23 -2.04
N ALA A 635 16.46 -2.12 -2.70
CA ALA A 635 16.66 -0.79 -2.18
C ALA A 635 15.44 0.10 -2.43
N THR A 636 15.05 0.91 -1.43
CA THR A 636 14.12 2.02 -1.61
C THR A 636 14.83 3.34 -1.30
N ILE A 637 14.83 4.26 -2.27
CA ILE A 637 15.54 5.54 -2.22
C ILE A 637 14.53 6.68 -2.40
N ILE A 638 14.40 7.53 -1.38
CA ILE A 638 13.48 8.68 -1.35
C ILE A 638 14.31 9.96 -1.47
N GLY A 639 14.33 10.53 -2.68
CA GLY A 639 15.18 11.64 -3.09
C GLY A 639 16.60 11.21 -3.47
N THR A 640 16.97 11.36 -4.75
CA THR A 640 18.36 11.18 -5.20
C THR A 640 18.77 12.17 -6.29
N ASP A 641 20.02 12.64 -6.23
CA ASP A 641 20.65 13.47 -7.27
C ASP A 641 21.74 12.75 -8.07
N LEU A 642 21.98 11.46 -7.77
CA LEU A 642 23.03 10.68 -8.44
C LEU A 642 22.58 10.25 -9.84
N GLN A 643 23.28 10.76 -10.87
CA GLN A 643 23.36 10.13 -12.18
C GLN A 643 24.78 10.22 -12.74
N LYS A 644 25.18 9.20 -13.52
CA LYS A 644 26.46 9.15 -14.25
C LYS A 644 26.51 10.10 -15.46
N ASN A 645 25.42 10.81 -15.73
CA ASN A 645 25.22 11.63 -16.93
C ASN A 645 25.30 13.12 -16.56
N SER A 646 26.14 13.85 -17.31
CA SER A 646 26.59 15.23 -17.00
C SER A 646 25.55 16.34 -17.18
N ASP A 647 24.27 16.00 -17.32
CA ASP A 647 23.19 16.97 -17.49
C ASP A 647 22.88 17.68 -16.16
N ALA A 648 22.64 18.98 -16.26
CA ALA A 648 22.90 19.98 -15.22
C ALA A 648 22.30 19.69 -13.83
N LEU A 649 22.98 20.24 -12.82
CA LEU A 649 22.61 20.20 -11.40
C LEU A 649 21.26 20.89 -11.13
N THR A 650 20.19 20.11 -11.26
CA THR A 650 18.92 20.34 -10.56
C THR A 650 18.97 19.52 -9.29
N THR A 651 18.77 20.15 -8.12
CA THR A 651 18.80 19.46 -6.83
C THR A 651 17.41 18.95 -6.49
N SER A 652 17.23 17.63 -6.60
CA SER A 652 16.09 16.88 -6.09
C SER A 652 15.84 17.23 -4.62
N SER A 653 14.58 17.48 -4.26
CA SER A 653 14.23 17.90 -2.91
C SER A 653 12.75 17.69 -2.61
N ASN A 654 12.41 17.65 -1.31
CA ASN A 654 11.01 17.58 -0.83
C ASN A 654 10.22 16.36 -1.35
N ASN A 655 10.89 15.29 -1.79
CA ASN A 655 10.24 14.04 -2.15
C ASN A 655 9.84 13.29 -0.88
N TRP A 656 8.73 12.55 -0.92
CA TRP A 656 8.18 11.96 0.30
C TRP A 656 7.56 10.58 0.10
N ALA A 657 7.66 9.75 1.13
CA ALA A 657 6.97 8.48 1.21
C ALA A 657 6.04 8.45 2.44
N LEU A 658 4.84 7.92 2.26
CA LEU A 658 3.87 7.65 3.32
C LEU A 658 3.51 6.18 3.35
N ILE A 659 3.90 5.48 4.41
CA ILE A 659 3.46 4.11 4.70
C ILE A 659 2.43 4.22 5.82
N THR A 660 1.19 3.83 5.53
CA THR A 660 0.04 4.14 6.38
C THR A 660 -0.93 2.96 6.44
N ASP A 661 -1.58 2.85 7.60
CA ASP A 661 -2.72 1.96 7.89
C ASP A 661 -2.33 0.51 8.23
N PRO A 662 -3.15 -0.22 9.01
CA PRO A 662 -2.76 -1.52 9.55
C PRO A 662 -2.54 -2.56 8.46
N GLY A 663 -1.38 -3.21 8.49
CA GLY A 663 -1.00 -4.26 7.54
C GLY A 663 -0.20 -3.77 6.34
N SER A 664 -0.16 -2.46 6.06
CA SER A 664 0.67 -1.90 4.99
C SER A 664 2.16 -2.03 5.31
N LYS A 665 2.99 -2.41 4.32
CA LYS A 665 4.42 -2.74 4.52
C LYS A 665 5.35 -2.10 3.51
N LEU A 666 6.54 -1.70 3.97
CA LEU A 666 7.72 -1.51 3.12
C LEU A 666 8.86 -2.40 3.64
N ILE A 667 9.35 -3.32 2.81
CA ILE A 667 10.50 -4.18 3.09
C ILE A 667 11.61 -3.84 2.11
N ALA A 668 12.79 -3.53 2.63
CA ALA A 668 13.98 -3.23 1.85
C ALA A 668 15.19 -4.06 2.29
N GLY A 669 16.19 -4.20 1.41
CA GLY A 669 17.57 -4.43 1.81
C GLY A 669 18.19 -3.16 2.36
N GLU A 670 18.15 -2.07 1.58
CA GLU A 670 18.57 -0.73 1.99
C GLU A 670 17.42 0.29 1.92
N LEU A 671 17.30 1.11 2.96
CA LEU A 671 16.35 2.23 3.01
C LEU A 671 17.11 3.55 3.08
N GLN A 672 16.98 4.40 2.07
CA GLN A 672 17.72 5.66 1.95
C GLN A 672 16.74 6.84 1.83
N VAL A 673 16.89 7.85 2.69
CA VAL A 673 16.08 9.09 2.65
C VAL A 673 17.02 10.28 2.47
N GLY A 674 17.05 10.85 1.27
CA GLY A 674 17.99 11.89 0.84
C GLY A 674 19.38 11.37 0.56
N ASN A 675 19.57 10.78 -0.62
CA ASN A 675 20.90 10.45 -1.16
C ASN A 675 21.39 11.61 -2.04
N VAL A 676 22.27 12.46 -1.48
CA VAL A 676 22.66 13.81 -1.94
C VAL A 676 21.50 14.83 -1.91
N SER A 677 20.31 14.41 -2.32
CA SER A 677 19.05 15.14 -2.24
C SER A 677 18.68 15.56 -0.80
N SER A 678 17.97 16.69 -0.67
CA SER A 678 17.72 17.35 0.62
C SER A 678 16.23 17.68 0.87
N GLY A 679 15.81 17.68 2.14
CA GLY A 679 14.43 17.98 2.55
C GLY A 679 13.42 16.86 2.30
N ASN A 680 13.86 15.63 2.02
CA ASN A 680 12.98 14.50 1.76
C ASN A 680 12.43 13.88 3.05
N SER A 681 11.30 13.17 2.99
CA SER A 681 10.67 12.60 4.19
C SER A 681 10.12 11.19 4.01
N LEU A 682 10.18 10.38 5.07
CA LEU A 682 9.44 9.12 5.20
C LEU A 682 8.55 9.20 6.45
N VAL A 683 7.25 8.99 6.28
CA VAL A 683 6.28 8.94 7.37
C VAL A 683 5.70 7.54 7.46
N ILE A 684 5.79 6.94 8.65
CA ILE A 684 5.28 5.60 8.98
C ILE A 684 4.25 5.79 10.08
N ARG A 685 2.98 5.52 9.79
CA ARG A 685 1.87 5.83 10.72
C ARG A 685 0.71 4.84 10.68
N ASN A 686 -0.27 5.05 11.55
CA ASN A 686 -1.55 4.33 11.59
C ASN A 686 -1.41 2.79 11.69
N GLY A 687 -0.31 2.26 12.25
CA GLY A 687 -0.10 0.82 12.38
C GLY A 687 0.61 0.15 11.19
N ALA A 688 1.15 0.92 10.25
CA ALA A 688 1.98 0.41 9.16
C ALA A 688 3.38 0.00 9.63
N THR A 689 4.04 -0.90 8.90
CA THR A 689 5.39 -1.39 9.25
C THR A 689 6.40 -1.14 8.13
N VAL A 690 7.63 -0.86 8.51
CA VAL A 690 8.77 -0.75 7.60
C VAL A 690 9.92 -1.59 8.12
N SER A 691 10.62 -2.30 7.25
CA SER A 691 11.82 -3.03 7.61
C SER A 691 12.95 -2.86 6.60
N SER A 692 14.18 -2.93 7.10
CA SER A 692 15.41 -2.94 6.33
C SER A 692 16.31 -4.08 6.83
N THR A 693 16.78 -4.94 5.91
CA THR A 693 17.60 -6.11 6.27
C THR A 693 19.11 -5.81 6.28
N LEU A 694 19.57 -4.70 5.69
CA LEU A 694 20.98 -4.31 5.63
C LEU A 694 21.25 -2.96 6.32
N SER A 695 20.58 -1.87 5.91
CA SER A 695 20.78 -0.54 6.52
C SER A 695 19.66 0.47 6.27
N THR A 696 19.57 1.47 7.15
CA THR A 696 18.69 2.64 6.99
C THR A 696 19.53 3.89 7.14
N SER A 697 19.50 4.78 6.15
CA SER A 697 20.28 6.02 6.14
C SER A 697 19.42 7.24 5.87
N ILE A 698 19.47 8.21 6.78
CA ILE A 698 18.78 9.50 6.68
C ILE A 698 19.84 10.57 6.40
N GLY A 699 19.86 11.13 5.19
CA GLY A 699 20.88 12.09 4.74
C GLY A 699 22.23 11.44 4.43
N ILE A 700 22.36 10.77 3.29
CA ILE A 700 23.66 10.38 2.72
C ILE A 700 24.16 11.57 1.89
N SER A 701 25.03 12.42 2.45
CA SER A 701 25.46 13.70 1.86
C SER A 701 24.30 14.67 1.49
N GLY A 702 23.09 14.42 1.99
CA GLY A 702 21.92 15.30 1.91
C GLY A 702 21.54 15.88 3.27
N SER A 703 20.84 17.01 3.29
CA SER A 703 20.48 17.76 4.50
C SER A 703 18.96 17.95 4.68
N ASN A 704 18.51 18.20 5.92
CA ASN A 704 17.10 18.38 6.30
C ASN A 704 16.16 17.19 5.96
N ASN A 705 16.69 15.98 5.76
CA ASN A 705 15.88 14.80 5.47
C ASN A 705 15.32 14.20 6.77
N SER A 706 14.09 13.68 6.73
CA SER A 706 13.38 13.23 7.93
C SER A 706 12.78 11.83 7.82
N VAL A 707 12.76 11.11 8.95
CA VAL A 707 11.94 9.91 9.15
C VAL A 707 11.07 10.14 10.38
N THR A 708 9.78 9.82 10.28
CA THR A 708 8.81 9.92 11.38
C THR A 708 8.08 8.59 11.54
N VAL A 709 8.14 8.02 12.74
CA VAL A 709 7.42 6.80 13.15
C VAL A 709 6.40 7.21 14.21
N ASP A 710 5.12 7.28 13.83
CA ASP A 710 4.08 7.95 14.61
C ASP A 710 2.84 7.07 14.86
N GLY A 711 2.38 7.03 16.11
CA GLY A 711 1.18 6.31 16.51
C GLY A 711 1.42 4.84 16.86
N ALA A 712 0.55 4.29 17.71
CA ALA A 712 0.65 2.92 18.21
C ALA A 712 0.64 1.87 17.07
N GLY A 713 1.58 0.92 17.13
CA GLY A 713 1.74 -0.15 16.15
C GLY A 713 2.58 0.23 14.93
N SER A 714 2.73 1.53 14.63
CA SER A 714 3.61 2.01 13.57
C SER A 714 5.06 1.68 13.90
N SER A 715 5.81 1.08 12.97
CA SER A 715 7.17 0.61 13.30
C SER A 715 8.20 0.63 12.16
N LEU A 716 9.47 0.80 12.55
CA LEU A 716 10.65 0.68 11.70
C LEU A 716 11.63 -0.34 12.30
N THR A 717 11.92 -1.43 11.59
CA THR A 717 12.85 -2.49 12.02
C THR A 717 14.07 -2.57 11.10
N ASN A 718 15.26 -2.24 11.62
CA ASN A 718 16.49 -2.18 10.84
C ASN A 718 17.54 -3.18 11.36
N VAL A 719 17.73 -4.30 10.67
CA VAL A 719 18.56 -5.42 11.15
C VAL A 719 20.05 -5.03 11.29
N GLY A 720 20.57 -4.17 10.42
CA GLY A 720 21.95 -3.66 10.48
C GLY A 720 22.05 -2.27 11.12
N SER A 721 22.77 -1.37 10.45
CA SER A 721 23.05 -0.01 10.96
C SER A 721 21.97 1.00 10.59
N LEU A 722 21.52 1.80 11.57
CA LEU A 722 20.66 2.96 11.40
C LEU A 722 21.52 4.24 11.50
N ILE A 723 21.57 5.03 10.43
CA ILE A 723 22.49 6.15 10.30
C ILE A 723 21.72 7.46 10.07
N VAL A 724 21.90 8.44 10.95
CA VAL A 724 21.27 9.76 10.86
C VAL A 724 22.36 10.81 10.62
N GLY A 725 22.52 11.21 9.37
CA GLY A 725 23.60 12.07 8.89
C GLY A 725 24.90 11.31 8.63
N THR A 726 25.25 11.12 7.35
CA THR A 726 26.54 10.56 6.90
C THR A 726 27.03 11.24 5.63
N TYR A 727 28.32 11.08 5.32
CA TYR A 727 28.96 11.65 4.14
C TYR A 727 29.51 10.52 3.26
N SER A 728 29.22 10.58 1.95
CA SER A 728 29.86 9.75 0.91
C SER A 728 30.57 10.60 -0.15
N GLN A 729 30.02 11.78 -0.45
CA GLN A 729 30.51 12.73 -1.46
C GLN A 729 30.42 14.17 -0.93
N SER A 730 31.08 15.12 -1.63
CA SER A 730 31.50 16.49 -1.24
C SER A 730 30.47 17.51 -0.70
N PHE A 731 29.34 17.08 -0.16
CA PHE A 731 28.24 17.90 0.34
C PHE A 731 28.01 17.68 1.85
N ASN A 732 27.36 18.65 2.51
CA ASN A 732 27.06 18.58 3.94
C ASN A 732 25.84 17.68 4.22
N SER A 733 25.87 16.98 5.36
CA SER A 733 24.77 16.12 5.82
C SER A 733 24.22 16.62 7.15
N SER A 734 23.49 17.73 7.09
CA SER A 734 23.10 18.52 8.26
C SER A 734 21.59 18.56 8.50
N ALA A 735 21.19 18.76 9.76
CA ALA A 735 19.79 18.88 10.17
C ALA A 735 18.86 17.72 9.76
N ASN A 736 19.39 16.52 9.48
CA ASN A 736 18.58 15.33 9.24
C ASN A 736 17.99 14.82 10.58
N SER A 737 16.79 14.27 10.57
CA SER A 737 16.02 13.98 11.79
C SER A 737 15.31 12.63 11.80
N LEU A 738 15.35 11.91 12.93
CA LEU A 738 14.43 10.81 13.23
C LEU A 738 13.50 11.21 14.39
N LEU A 739 12.19 11.08 14.18
CA LEU A 739 11.15 11.25 15.21
C LEU A 739 10.45 9.91 15.46
N VAL A 740 10.33 9.54 16.73
CA VAL A 740 9.54 8.40 17.21
C VAL A 740 8.52 8.93 18.21
N ALA A 741 7.23 8.82 17.86
CA ALA A 741 6.15 9.56 18.52
C ALA A 741 4.87 8.73 18.75
N ASN A 742 4.08 9.14 19.75
CA ASN A 742 2.71 8.68 20.03
C ASN A 742 2.51 7.15 20.06
N GLY A 743 3.53 6.38 20.51
CA GLY A 743 3.48 4.91 20.56
C GLY A 743 4.12 4.18 19.37
N GLY A 744 4.78 4.91 18.47
CA GLY A 744 5.60 4.32 17.41
C GLY A 744 6.86 3.62 17.95
N SER A 745 7.38 2.64 17.21
CA SER A 745 8.51 1.80 17.66
C SER A 745 9.62 1.70 16.61
N VAL A 746 10.87 1.88 17.03
CA VAL A 746 12.06 1.66 16.20
C VAL A 746 12.95 0.59 16.83
N THR A 747 13.42 -0.35 16.02
CA THR A 747 14.45 -1.32 16.40
C THR A 747 15.63 -1.23 15.43
N SER A 748 16.85 -1.25 15.94
CA SER A 748 18.06 -1.19 15.10
C SER A 748 19.21 -2.07 15.63
N GLY A 749 19.91 -2.78 14.74
CA GLY A 749 21.06 -3.61 15.11
C GLY A 749 22.21 -2.80 15.71
N SER A 750 22.46 -1.59 15.21
CA SER A 750 23.28 -0.53 15.84
C SER A 750 22.90 0.82 15.25
N ALA A 751 23.27 1.93 15.89
CA ALA A 751 22.95 3.26 15.35
C ALA A 751 24.08 4.29 15.46
N THR A 752 24.10 5.23 14.52
CA THR A 752 25.05 6.35 14.52
C THR A 752 24.39 7.64 14.03
N ILE A 753 24.46 8.67 14.85
CA ILE A 753 23.98 10.03 14.56
C ILE A 753 25.22 10.90 14.33
N GLY A 754 25.32 11.63 13.22
CA GLY A 754 26.50 12.43 12.89
C GLY A 754 27.74 11.56 12.62
N ASN A 755 27.65 10.66 11.64
CA ASN A 755 28.67 9.66 11.37
C ASN A 755 30.04 10.25 11.01
N THR A 756 30.05 11.38 10.31
CA THR A 756 31.24 12.01 9.73
C THR A 756 31.35 13.47 10.14
N THR A 757 32.53 14.09 9.96
CA THR A 757 32.77 15.51 10.33
C THR A 757 31.85 16.50 9.62
N SER A 758 31.38 16.18 8.41
CA SER A 758 30.41 16.98 7.65
C SER A 758 28.95 16.67 8.00
N ALA A 759 28.70 15.79 8.97
CA ALA A 759 27.36 15.42 9.44
C ALA A 759 27.03 16.08 10.79
N PHE A 760 26.61 17.35 10.75
CA PHE A 760 26.43 18.20 11.94
C PHE A 760 24.97 18.65 12.15
N GLY A 761 24.57 18.87 13.40
CA GLY A 761 23.21 19.34 13.73
C GLY A 761 22.09 18.35 13.44
N ASN A 762 22.39 17.07 13.20
CA ASN A 762 21.39 16.02 13.03
C ASN A 762 20.77 15.66 14.39
N SER A 763 19.50 15.25 14.40
CA SER A 763 18.74 15.05 15.63
C SER A 763 17.94 13.75 15.66
N VAL A 764 17.79 13.16 16.84
CA VAL A 764 16.85 12.06 17.08
C VAL A 764 15.98 12.40 18.28
N THR A 765 14.67 12.18 18.16
CA THR A 765 13.71 12.45 19.23
C THR A 765 12.81 11.23 19.45
N VAL A 766 12.78 10.72 20.68
CA VAL A 766 11.83 9.69 21.12
C VAL A 766 10.91 10.34 22.16
N SER A 767 9.65 10.58 21.80
CA SER A 767 8.74 11.42 22.60
C SER A 767 7.37 10.76 22.80
N GLY A 768 6.87 10.83 24.03
CA GLY A 768 5.52 10.39 24.39
C GLY A 768 5.46 8.96 24.92
N SER A 769 4.44 8.69 25.74
CA SER A 769 4.21 7.38 26.36
C SER A 769 4.10 6.26 25.32
N GLY A 770 4.90 5.21 25.50
CA GLY A 770 4.92 4.05 24.61
C GLY A 770 5.78 4.22 23.35
N SER A 771 6.34 5.40 23.09
CA SER A 771 7.29 5.59 21.98
C SER A 771 8.64 4.94 22.33
N LEU A 772 9.10 4.03 21.48
CA LEU A 772 10.19 3.10 21.78
C LEU A 772 11.32 3.19 20.75
N TRP A 773 12.58 3.25 21.20
CA TRP A 773 13.74 2.98 20.34
C TRP A 773 14.71 2.00 21.00
N THR A 774 14.78 0.78 20.47
CA THR A 774 15.66 -0.28 20.96
C THR A 774 16.85 -0.47 20.02
N ASN A 775 18.06 -0.59 20.57
CA ASN A 775 19.24 -1.00 19.83
C ASN A 775 19.81 -2.28 20.44
N ASP A 776 20.05 -3.31 19.61
CA ASP A 776 20.66 -4.57 20.05
C ASP A 776 22.17 -4.42 20.30
N GLY A 777 22.80 -3.53 19.54
CA GLY A 777 24.19 -3.10 19.67
C GLY A 777 24.34 -1.65 20.13
N ASP A 778 25.42 -1.02 19.70
CA ASP A 778 25.84 0.28 20.21
C ASP A 778 25.12 1.45 19.53
N VAL A 779 24.92 2.52 20.29
CA VAL A 779 24.53 3.84 19.77
C VAL A 779 25.72 4.77 19.87
N ILE A 780 25.95 5.56 18.81
CA ILE A 780 27.00 6.58 18.75
C ILE A 780 26.38 7.92 18.36
N LEU A 781 26.39 8.89 19.27
CA LEU A 781 26.01 10.28 18.99
C LEU A 781 27.27 11.11 18.73
N GLY A 782 27.45 11.54 17.49
CA GLY A 782 28.65 12.20 17.01
C GLY A 782 29.81 11.21 16.90
N ASN A 783 29.79 10.34 15.87
CA ASN A 783 30.94 9.50 15.57
C ASN A 783 32.11 10.36 15.07
N GLY A 784 31.83 11.23 14.08
CA GLY A 784 32.76 12.28 13.61
C GLY A 784 32.17 13.69 13.64
N GLY A 785 30.84 13.81 13.63
CA GLY A 785 30.13 15.08 13.45
C GLY A 785 29.78 15.81 14.74
N SER A 786 29.62 17.13 14.64
CA SER A 786 29.43 18.03 15.77
C SER A 786 27.99 18.56 15.90
N SER A 787 27.63 19.03 17.09
CA SER A 787 26.36 19.67 17.42
C SER A 787 25.11 18.82 17.15
N ASN A 788 25.26 17.49 17.04
CA ASN A 788 24.15 16.55 16.89
C ASN A 788 23.46 16.32 18.24
N SER A 789 22.18 15.96 18.23
CA SER A 789 21.38 15.80 19.44
C SER A 789 20.56 14.51 19.52
N LEU A 790 20.31 14.06 20.75
CA LEU A 790 19.33 13.03 21.08
C LEU A 790 18.42 13.52 22.20
N SER A 791 17.11 13.44 22.02
CA SER A 791 16.10 13.80 23.03
C SER A 791 15.19 12.62 23.34
N VAL A 792 15.04 12.27 24.62
CA VAL A 792 14.13 11.23 25.11
C VAL A 792 13.17 11.88 26.13
N THR A 793 11.91 12.07 25.73
CA THR A 793 11.00 13.03 26.38
C THR A 793 9.58 12.52 26.57
N ASN A 794 8.82 13.14 27.49
CA ASN A 794 7.38 12.89 27.68
C ASN A 794 6.96 11.43 27.91
N GLY A 795 7.83 10.57 28.45
CA GLY A 795 7.58 9.14 28.62
C GLY A 795 8.10 8.24 27.50
N GLY A 796 8.89 8.76 26.56
CA GLY A 796 9.61 7.96 25.57
C GLY A 796 10.68 7.07 26.22
N TRP A 797 11.00 5.96 25.57
CA TRP A 797 11.97 4.97 26.05
C TRP A 797 13.04 4.69 24.98
N MET A 798 14.30 4.72 25.39
CA MET A 798 15.47 4.41 24.55
C MET A 798 16.36 3.36 25.22
N GLY A 799 16.77 2.34 24.45
CA GLY A 799 17.67 1.28 24.89
C GLY A 799 18.85 1.05 23.93
N SER A 800 19.99 0.64 24.48
CA SER A 800 21.15 0.14 23.70
C SER A 800 22.04 -0.85 24.47
N ALA A 801 23.01 -1.43 23.77
CA ALA A 801 24.15 -2.10 24.39
C ALA A 801 25.02 -1.07 25.14
N ASN A 802 25.93 -0.38 24.44
CA ASN A 802 26.62 0.80 24.96
C ASN A 802 26.05 2.08 24.31
N PHE A 803 26.38 3.24 24.89
CA PHE A 803 26.11 4.54 24.27
C PHE A 803 27.32 5.47 24.40
N PHE A 804 27.84 5.93 23.26
CA PHE A 804 28.96 6.85 23.17
C PHE A 804 28.51 8.23 22.67
N ILE A 805 28.81 9.28 23.43
CA ILE A 805 28.63 10.67 23.04
C ILE A 805 30.01 11.25 22.70
N SER A 806 30.16 11.77 21.48
CA SER A 806 31.39 12.34 20.92
C SER A 806 32.57 11.37 20.88
N ASN A 807 32.49 10.39 19.96
CA ASN A 807 33.38 9.24 19.85
C ASN A 807 34.79 9.55 19.31
N THR A 808 34.96 10.65 18.57
CA THR A 808 36.26 11.13 18.07
C THR A 808 36.56 12.55 18.53
N ASN A 809 37.83 12.94 18.50
CA ASN A 809 38.29 14.26 18.94
C ASN A 809 37.85 15.44 18.04
N THR A 810 37.31 15.17 16.84
CA THR A 810 36.66 16.19 15.99
C THR A 810 35.18 16.37 16.28
N SER A 811 34.59 15.48 17.08
CA SER A 811 33.17 15.41 17.37
C SER A 811 32.83 16.30 18.57
N LEU A 812 32.31 17.50 18.32
CA LEU A 812 32.16 18.54 19.34
C LEU A 812 30.70 18.88 19.61
N ASP A 813 30.42 19.28 20.85
CA ASP A 813 29.18 19.91 21.33
C ASP A 813 27.90 19.09 21.05
N ASN A 814 28.05 17.76 20.96
CA ASN A 814 26.91 16.84 20.86
C ASN A 814 26.20 16.73 22.22
N SER A 815 24.87 16.65 22.20
CA SER A 815 24.05 16.75 23.42
C SER A 815 22.94 15.71 23.52
N VAL A 816 22.78 15.14 24.71
CA VAL A 816 21.66 14.26 25.07
C VAL A 816 20.79 14.94 26.12
N LEU A 817 19.48 14.96 25.88
CA LEU A 817 18.47 15.38 26.85
C LEU A 817 17.56 14.21 27.17
N VAL A 818 17.49 13.83 28.44
CA VAL A 818 16.49 12.89 28.96
C VAL A 818 15.67 13.64 29.99
N THR A 819 14.42 14.00 29.67
CA THR A 819 13.55 14.74 30.59
C THR A 819 12.14 14.15 30.64
N GLY A 820 11.55 14.09 31.83
CA GLY A 820 10.21 13.54 32.02
C GLY A 820 9.10 14.52 31.67
N SER A 821 7.89 14.18 32.10
CA SER A 821 6.78 15.13 32.27
C SER A 821 6.02 14.77 33.55
N SER A 822 5.08 15.60 34.00
CA SER A 822 4.48 15.49 35.35
C SER A 822 3.79 14.14 35.61
N GLY A 823 4.52 13.22 36.24
CA GLY A 823 4.07 11.85 36.54
C GLY A 823 4.44 10.78 35.50
N ILE A 824 5.15 11.14 34.42
CA ILE A 824 5.57 10.22 33.35
C ILE A 824 7.10 10.32 33.16
N SER A 825 7.82 9.28 33.55
CA SER A 825 9.28 9.24 33.45
C SER A 825 9.73 8.76 32.06
N SER A 826 10.45 9.61 31.34
CA SER A 826 11.20 9.20 30.13
C SER A 826 12.41 8.37 30.55
N THR A 827 12.77 7.34 29.79
CA THR A 827 13.84 6.40 30.19
C THR A 827 14.91 6.24 29.11
N LEU A 828 16.18 6.34 29.50
CA LEU A 828 17.32 5.90 28.72
C LEU A 828 18.01 4.74 29.46
N ASN A 829 18.29 3.64 28.77
CA ASN A 829 18.81 2.41 29.38
C ASN A 829 19.96 1.79 28.56
N THR A 830 21.18 1.78 29.11
CA THR A 830 22.31 1.01 28.55
C THR A 830 22.57 -0.25 29.39
N THR A 831 22.68 -1.39 28.70
CA THR A 831 23.06 -2.67 29.33
C THR A 831 24.56 -2.78 29.57
N GLY A 832 25.35 -2.09 28.73
CA GLY A 832 26.77 -1.79 28.90
C GLY A 832 26.99 -0.36 29.40
N ALA A 833 28.10 0.25 28.96
CA ALA A 833 28.58 1.54 29.45
C ALA A 833 27.98 2.76 28.71
N LEU A 834 27.87 3.87 29.44
CA LEU A 834 27.46 5.17 28.94
C LEU A 834 28.63 6.16 28.99
N SER A 835 29.17 6.57 27.85
CA SER A 835 30.34 7.47 27.76
C SER A 835 29.95 8.88 27.33
N ILE A 836 30.18 9.87 28.20
CA ILE A 836 29.86 11.28 27.97
C ILE A 836 31.14 12.04 27.60
N GLY A 837 31.26 12.45 26.34
CA GLY A 837 32.48 13.07 25.81
C GLY A 837 33.62 12.04 25.74
N TYR A 838 33.44 10.97 24.97
CA TYR A 838 34.40 9.85 24.95
C TYR A 838 35.79 10.30 24.47
N ALA A 839 35.85 11.00 23.33
CA ALA A 839 37.07 11.55 22.77
C ALA A 839 36.98 13.04 22.36
N GLY A 840 35.77 13.54 22.06
CA GLY A 840 35.48 14.95 21.76
C GLY A 840 34.78 15.67 22.91
N SER A 841 34.02 16.75 22.63
CA SER A 841 33.18 17.42 23.63
C SER A 841 31.73 16.93 23.57
N GLY A 842 31.14 16.54 24.71
CA GLY A 842 29.80 15.96 24.76
C GLY A 842 29.09 16.17 26.11
N SER A 843 27.76 16.19 26.08
CA SER A 843 26.94 16.43 27.28
C SER A 843 25.71 15.52 27.38
N LEU A 844 25.29 15.25 28.62
CA LEU A 844 24.04 14.58 28.97
C LEU A 844 23.33 15.38 30.07
N THR A 845 22.04 15.69 29.87
CA THR A 845 21.19 16.36 30.85
C THR A 845 20.02 15.45 31.24
N VAL A 846 19.82 15.26 32.55
CA VAL A 846 18.85 14.30 33.12
C VAL A 846 17.91 15.04 34.08
N ALA A 847 16.66 15.24 33.66
CA ALA A 847 15.73 16.22 34.24
C ALA A 847 14.29 15.69 34.42
N ASP A 848 13.49 16.45 35.17
CA ASP A 848 12.07 16.24 35.48
C ASP A 848 11.64 14.80 35.76
N GLY A 849 12.38 14.11 36.64
CA GLY A 849 12.07 12.76 37.05
C GLY A 849 12.28 11.69 35.97
N ALA A 850 12.94 12.01 34.85
CA ALA A 850 13.45 11.01 33.91
C ALA A 850 14.42 10.02 34.58
N LEU A 851 14.58 8.85 33.98
CA LEU A 851 15.49 7.81 34.44
C LEU A 851 16.60 7.54 33.42
N VAL A 852 17.86 7.60 33.88
CA VAL A 852 19.01 7.04 33.16
C VAL A 852 19.51 5.80 33.89
N VAL A 853 19.46 4.66 33.24
CA VAL A 853 20.10 3.42 33.68
C VAL A 853 21.36 3.20 32.85
N ALA A 854 22.51 3.08 33.51
CA ALA A 854 23.79 2.80 32.87
C ALA A 854 24.45 1.61 33.58
N SER A 855 24.09 0.41 33.15
CA SER A 855 24.38 -0.83 33.89
C SER A 855 25.87 -1.16 33.96
N GLY A 856 26.63 -0.82 32.91
CA GLY A 856 28.10 -0.88 32.89
C GLY A 856 28.81 0.31 33.56
N GLY A 857 28.06 1.27 34.12
CA GLY A 857 28.59 2.52 34.66
C GLY A 857 28.62 3.68 33.65
N ILE A 858 28.85 4.88 34.17
CA ILE A 858 29.01 6.10 33.38
C ILE A 858 30.51 6.47 33.34
N ALA A 859 31.03 6.72 32.14
CA ALA A 859 32.35 7.31 31.93
C ALA A 859 32.19 8.76 31.47
N ILE A 860 33.01 9.68 32.01
CA ILE A 860 32.99 11.11 31.67
C ILE A 860 34.39 11.52 31.22
N ALA A 861 34.50 12.13 30.04
CA ALA A 861 35.77 12.61 29.47
C ALA A 861 36.84 11.50 29.36
N SER A 862 36.51 10.41 28.65
CA SER A 862 37.26 9.15 28.71
C SER A 862 38.73 9.31 28.26
N LEU A 863 38.98 9.94 27.10
CA LEU A 863 40.32 10.11 26.53
C LEU A 863 40.93 11.48 26.80
N ALA A 864 42.26 11.59 26.77
CA ALA A 864 42.97 12.84 27.01
C ALA A 864 42.57 13.92 25.97
N GLY A 865 42.22 15.11 26.45
CA GLY A 865 41.74 16.23 25.63
C GLY A 865 40.24 16.22 25.32
N SER A 866 39.50 15.16 25.68
CA SER A 866 38.03 15.14 25.60
C SER A 866 37.38 16.00 26.69
N VAL A 867 36.11 16.36 26.51
CA VAL A 867 35.32 17.14 27.49
C VAL A 867 33.95 16.49 27.69
N GLY A 868 33.64 16.10 28.93
CA GLY A 868 32.39 15.42 29.27
C GLY A 868 31.62 16.17 30.37
N THR A 869 30.34 16.45 30.13
CA THR A 869 29.47 17.14 31.12
C THR A 869 28.20 16.35 31.40
N LEU A 870 28.00 15.95 32.66
CA LEU A 870 26.75 15.38 33.17
C LEU A 870 26.00 16.44 33.97
N ASN A 871 24.76 16.77 33.55
CA ASN A 871 23.88 17.70 34.24
C ASN A 871 22.70 16.96 34.88
N ILE A 872 22.44 17.21 36.16
CA ILE A 872 21.26 16.76 36.89
C ILE A 872 20.33 17.97 37.04
N GLY A 873 19.21 17.97 36.33
CA GLY A 873 18.45 19.20 36.04
C GLY A 873 19.19 20.14 35.08
N SER A 874 18.49 21.18 34.62
CA SER A 874 18.93 22.11 33.58
C SER A 874 19.60 23.34 34.19
N PHE A 875 20.71 23.79 33.62
CA PHE A 875 21.44 24.93 34.18
C PHE A 875 20.61 26.22 34.13
N GLY A 876 20.38 26.83 35.30
CA GLY A 876 19.51 28.00 35.45
C GLY A 876 18.01 27.70 35.33
N GLY A 877 17.62 26.43 35.28
CA GLY A 877 16.23 25.98 35.26
C GLY A 877 15.55 26.04 36.63
N VAL A 878 14.29 25.62 36.64
CA VAL A 878 13.49 25.36 37.86
C VAL A 878 13.00 23.90 37.89
N ASP A 879 13.63 23.06 37.07
CA ASP A 879 13.30 21.65 36.87
C ASP A 879 13.81 20.76 38.01
N THR A 880 13.17 19.60 38.13
CA THR A 880 13.56 18.60 39.12
C THR A 880 14.66 17.69 38.56
N ALA A 881 15.46 17.09 39.44
CA ALA A 881 16.43 16.09 39.05
C ALA A 881 15.74 14.88 38.40
N GLY A 882 16.29 14.40 37.29
CA GLY A 882 16.10 13.00 36.91
C GLY A 882 16.97 12.08 37.77
N ALA A 883 16.62 10.79 37.80
CA ALA A 883 17.32 9.75 38.54
C ALA A 883 18.40 9.07 37.69
N ILE A 884 19.50 8.67 38.34
CA ILE A 884 20.57 7.86 37.73
C ILE A 884 20.74 6.56 38.49
N THR A 885 20.70 5.44 37.76
CA THR A 885 21.04 4.10 38.24
C THR A 885 22.31 3.63 37.53
N ALA A 886 23.45 3.73 38.22
CA ALA A 886 24.75 3.28 37.74
C ALA A 886 25.59 2.77 38.93
N PRO A 887 26.45 1.74 38.76
CA PRO A 887 27.34 1.27 39.82
C PRO A 887 28.47 2.26 40.14
N ALA A 888 28.93 3.02 39.13
CA ALA A 888 29.97 4.02 39.25
C ALA A 888 29.81 5.14 38.20
N ILE A 889 30.39 6.30 38.50
CA ILE A 889 30.62 7.42 37.59
C ILE A 889 32.12 7.71 37.62
N VAL A 890 32.81 7.43 36.51
CA VAL A 890 34.28 7.47 36.44
C VAL A 890 34.73 8.58 35.51
N PHE A 891 35.55 9.49 36.01
CA PHE A 891 36.22 10.50 35.19
C PHE A 891 37.49 9.92 34.55
N GLY A 892 37.62 10.09 33.23
CA GLY A 892 38.74 9.59 32.44
C GLY A 892 39.95 10.52 32.43
N ALA A 893 40.67 10.55 31.30
CA ALA A 893 41.87 11.36 31.11
C ALA A 893 41.59 12.76 30.53
N GLY A 894 40.36 13.04 30.08
CA GLY A 894 39.92 14.36 29.62
C GLY A 894 39.49 15.27 30.78
N THR A 895 38.78 16.36 30.47
CA THR A 895 38.20 17.27 31.46
C THR A 895 36.72 16.92 31.68
N GLY A 896 36.39 16.39 32.85
CA GLY A 896 35.03 15.93 33.16
C GLY A 896 34.34 16.79 34.22
N THR A 897 33.01 16.95 34.12
CA THR A 897 32.22 17.71 35.09
C THR A 897 30.87 17.06 35.37
N ILE A 898 30.46 17.05 36.65
CA ILE A 898 29.10 16.79 37.10
C ILE A 898 28.51 18.09 37.66
N ASN A 899 27.37 18.52 37.14
CA ASN A 899 26.62 19.69 37.61
C ASN A 899 25.28 19.26 38.21
N PHE A 900 25.02 19.68 39.44
CA PHE A 900 23.73 19.55 40.10
C PHE A 900 23.00 20.89 40.02
N ASN A 901 22.02 20.98 39.12
CA ASN A 901 21.28 22.21 38.79
C ASN A 901 19.85 22.21 39.36
N GLN A 902 19.37 21.07 39.87
CA GLN A 902 17.98 20.86 40.26
C GLN A 902 17.49 21.75 41.43
N VAL A 903 16.17 21.91 41.54
CA VAL A 903 15.52 22.60 42.68
C VAL A 903 15.10 21.67 43.83
N ASN A 904 15.04 20.35 43.62
CA ASN A 904 14.61 19.36 44.61
C ASN A 904 15.80 18.63 45.28
N ALA A 905 15.49 17.65 46.15
CA ALA A 905 16.48 16.74 46.69
C ALA A 905 16.79 15.60 45.70
N VAL A 906 18.08 15.26 45.51
CA VAL A 906 18.55 14.10 44.76
C VAL A 906 19.64 13.37 45.55
N THR A 907 19.68 12.03 45.43
CA THR A 907 20.69 11.18 46.08
C THR A 907 21.51 10.44 45.04
N ILE A 908 22.83 10.59 45.06
CA ILE A 908 23.75 9.82 44.22
C ILE A 908 24.39 8.72 45.08
N ALA A 909 24.02 7.48 44.76
CA ALA A 909 24.56 6.26 45.37
C ALA A 909 25.72 5.63 44.57
N ALA A 910 25.91 6.05 43.31
CA ALA A 910 27.02 5.59 42.47
C ALA A 910 28.37 6.05 43.07
N ASN A 911 29.38 5.18 42.98
CA ASN A 911 30.74 5.53 43.39
C ASN A 911 31.37 6.50 42.36
N ILE A 912 31.95 7.60 42.82
CA ILE A 912 32.61 8.61 41.97
C ILE A 912 34.13 8.48 42.13
N SER A 913 34.87 8.43 41.03
CA SER A 913 36.33 8.38 41.03
C SER A 913 36.94 9.16 39.87
N ASP A 914 38.17 9.66 40.05
CA ASP A 914 38.94 10.34 39.01
C ASP A 914 40.44 10.05 39.09
N ASN A 915 41.20 10.70 38.22
CA ASN A 915 42.66 10.79 38.28
C ASN A 915 43.12 12.25 38.46
N GLY A 916 42.35 13.06 39.20
CA GLY A 916 42.57 14.50 39.42
C GLY A 916 41.93 15.46 38.42
N ASN A 917 41.27 14.95 37.37
CA ASN A 917 40.68 15.76 36.29
C ASN A 917 39.15 15.98 36.40
N GLY A 918 38.51 15.49 37.46
CA GLY A 918 37.07 15.64 37.66
C GLY A 918 36.67 16.97 38.30
N ALA A 919 35.41 17.35 38.14
CA ALA A 919 34.79 18.46 38.86
C ALA A 919 33.35 18.13 39.26
N ILE A 920 32.96 18.56 40.47
CA ILE A 920 31.59 18.48 40.99
C ILE A 920 31.13 19.90 41.32
N ASN A 921 30.01 20.35 40.73
CA ASN A 921 29.40 21.65 41.01
C ASN A 921 27.97 21.49 41.55
N GLN A 922 27.68 22.06 42.72
CA GLN A 922 26.31 22.36 43.14
C GLN A 922 25.97 23.79 42.70
N LEU A 923 25.03 23.90 41.74
CA LEU A 923 24.62 25.13 41.07
C LEU A 923 23.11 25.41 41.23
N GLY A 924 22.31 24.37 41.46
CA GLY A 924 20.88 24.46 41.73
C GLY A 924 20.57 24.81 43.18
N SER A 925 19.36 25.32 43.41
CA SER A 925 18.86 25.66 44.76
C SER A 925 18.45 24.46 45.61
N GLY A 926 18.38 23.26 45.02
CA GLY A 926 18.00 22.03 45.70
C GLY A 926 19.10 21.42 46.58
N THR A 927 18.88 20.17 46.98
CA THR A 927 19.81 19.40 47.81
C THR A 927 20.40 18.25 47.01
N THR A 928 21.71 18.07 47.05
CA THR A 928 22.39 16.87 46.55
C THR A 928 22.95 16.08 47.73
N ILE A 929 22.69 14.78 47.77
CA ILE A 929 23.17 13.87 48.81
C ILE A 929 24.14 12.86 48.18
N LEU A 930 25.40 12.90 48.60
CA LEU A 930 26.44 11.98 48.11
C LEU A 930 26.66 10.86 49.12
N ASN A 931 26.20 9.66 48.74
CA ASN A 931 26.28 8.44 49.55
C ASN A 931 27.32 7.42 49.03
N GLY A 932 27.79 7.57 47.79
CA GLY A 932 28.79 6.68 47.18
C GLY A 932 30.12 6.63 47.94
N ASN A 933 30.91 5.58 47.70
CA ASN A 933 32.29 5.50 48.16
C ASN A 933 33.20 6.22 47.17
N ASN A 934 33.48 7.50 47.45
CA ASN A 934 34.21 8.37 46.54
C ASN A 934 35.69 8.54 46.96
N SER A 935 36.28 7.50 47.58
CA SER A 935 37.64 7.52 48.14
C SER A 935 38.74 7.90 47.16
N SER A 936 38.48 7.68 45.87
CA SER A 936 39.40 7.94 44.75
C SER A 936 38.94 9.12 43.90
N PHE A 937 38.11 10.02 44.43
CA PHE A 937 37.82 11.32 43.82
C PHE A 937 38.72 12.39 44.45
N SER A 938 39.44 13.13 43.61
CA SER A 938 40.48 14.09 44.01
C SER A 938 40.38 15.45 43.33
N GLY A 939 39.59 15.57 42.26
CA GLY A 939 39.25 16.82 41.56
C GLY A 939 38.48 17.83 42.42
N LEU A 940 38.01 18.92 41.81
CA LEU A 940 37.46 20.06 42.54
C LEU A 940 35.97 19.91 42.86
N THR A 941 35.57 20.30 44.09
CA THR A 941 34.15 20.46 44.46
C THR A 941 33.82 21.92 44.70
N SER A 942 32.78 22.43 44.04
CA SER A 942 32.30 23.81 44.24
C SER A 942 30.80 23.85 44.57
N VAL A 943 30.46 24.50 45.68
CA VAL A 943 29.07 24.67 46.13
C VAL A 943 28.72 26.16 46.07
N LYS A 944 27.91 26.54 45.08
CA LYS A 944 27.63 27.96 44.75
C LYS A 944 26.19 28.39 45.04
N ALA A 945 25.29 27.43 45.19
CA ALA A 945 23.89 27.60 45.59
C ALA A 945 23.42 26.31 46.29
N GLY A 946 22.21 26.33 46.86
CA GLY A 946 21.57 25.12 47.41
C GLY A 946 22.41 24.42 48.47
N VAL A 947 22.31 23.09 48.51
CA VAL A 947 22.90 22.26 49.58
C VAL A 947 23.61 21.04 49.00
N LEU A 948 24.83 20.77 49.47
CA LEU A 948 25.55 19.52 49.22
C LEU A 948 25.77 18.79 50.56
N LEU A 949 25.16 17.62 50.71
CA LEU A 949 25.33 16.74 51.87
C LEU A 949 26.34 15.64 51.56
N ALA A 950 27.54 15.78 52.13
CA ALA A 950 28.57 14.74 52.12
C ALA A 950 28.24 13.73 53.23
N ASN A 951 27.60 12.60 52.86
CA ASN A 951 26.93 11.74 53.84
C ASN A 951 27.45 10.28 53.88
N SER A 952 28.62 10.04 53.29
CA SER A 952 29.43 8.83 53.48
C SER A 952 30.84 9.22 53.99
N SER A 953 31.55 8.28 54.61
CA SER A 953 32.90 8.50 55.17
C SER A 953 33.97 8.86 54.12
N THR A 954 33.63 8.81 52.83
CA THR A 954 34.50 9.16 51.71
C THR A 954 33.78 10.01 50.65
N ALA A 955 32.65 10.65 50.98
CA ALA A 955 31.71 11.24 50.01
C ALA A 955 32.29 12.29 49.05
N LEU A 956 33.36 12.99 49.45
CA LEU A 956 34.11 13.90 48.57
C LEU A 956 35.60 13.52 48.44
N GLY A 957 35.98 12.29 48.80
CA GLY A 957 37.34 11.77 48.63
C GLY A 957 38.42 12.69 49.21
N THR A 958 39.45 12.99 48.42
CA THR A 958 40.49 13.98 48.71
C THR A 958 40.24 15.35 48.04
N SER A 959 39.03 15.57 47.51
CA SER A 959 38.64 16.80 46.81
C SER A 959 38.86 18.07 47.63
N ALA A 960 39.44 19.09 47.00
CA ALA A 960 39.41 20.45 47.54
C ALA A 960 38.01 21.05 47.36
N VAL A 961 37.41 21.52 48.46
CA VAL A 961 36.01 21.96 48.50
C VAL A 961 35.92 23.47 48.70
N THR A 962 35.29 24.18 47.76
CA THR A 962 35.01 25.63 47.88
C THR A 962 33.52 25.90 47.96
N VAL A 963 33.07 26.53 49.04
CA VAL A 963 31.67 26.92 49.26
C VAL A 963 31.56 28.45 49.21
N THR A 964 30.57 28.99 48.50
CA THR A 964 30.50 30.42 48.16
C THR A 964 29.06 30.88 47.84
N ASN A 965 28.86 32.20 47.72
CA ASN A 965 27.61 32.87 47.33
C ASN A 965 26.40 32.59 48.25
N SER A 966 25.71 31.47 48.05
CA SER A 966 24.62 30.97 48.89
C SER A 966 24.61 29.44 49.00
N GLY A 967 25.73 28.80 48.66
CA GLY A 967 25.92 27.36 48.80
C GLY A 967 26.09 26.93 50.25
N THR A 968 25.56 25.75 50.58
CA THR A 968 25.67 25.12 51.90
C THR A 968 26.34 23.74 51.80
N LEU A 969 27.37 23.48 52.59
CA LEU A 969 27.95 22.14 52.78
C LEU A 969 27.46 21.55 54.11
N GLY A 970 27.06 20.28 54.11
CA GLY A 970 26.59 19.56 55.32
C GLY A 970 26.79 18.05 55.27
N GLY A 971 26.12 17.34 56.19
CA GLY A 971 26.11 15.87 56.26
C GLY A 971 27.03 15.27 57.32
N ASN A 972 27.14 13.94 57.31
CA ASN A 972 27.81 13.12 58.34
C ASN A 972 29.12 12.45 57.88
N GLY A 973 29.66 12.89 56.75
CA GLY A 973 30.79 12.25 56.07
C GLY A 973 32.17 12.70 56.52
N SER A 974 33.14 12.52 55.62
CA SER A 974 34.49 13.07 55.75
C SER A 974 34.95 13.77 54.47
N ILE A 975 35.63 14.90 54.65
CA ILE A 975 36.26 15.70 53.61
C ILE A 975 37.77 15.48 53.71
N GLY A 976 38.33 14.73 52.77
CA GLY A 976 39.76 14.39 52.77
C GLY A 976 40.66 15.51 52.25
N GLY A 977 40.16 16.42 51.41
CA GLY A 977 40.90 17.59 50.95
C GLY A 977 40.76 18.80 51.86
N ALA A 978 41.35 19.93 51.45
CA ALA A 978 41.19 21.20 52.15
C ALA A 978 39.82 21.81 51.80
N ALA A 979 39.11 22.33 52.81
CA ALA A 979 37.81 22.95 52.64
C ALA A 979 37.84 24.46 52.95
N ALA A 980 37.23 25.27 52.09
CA ALA A 980 37.13 26.72 52.24
C ALA A 980 35.68 27.20 52.13
N MET A 981 35.15 27.72 53.23
CA MET A 981 33.93 28.52 53.24
C MET A 981 34.33 29.96 52.96
N THR A 982 33.97 30.46 51.78
CA THR A 982 34.23 31.84 51.34
C THR A 982 33.02 32.74 51.65
N SER A 983 33.10 34.04 51.37
CA SER A 983 31.99 34.98 51.58
C SER A 983 30.67 34.45 50.99
N GLY A 984 29.60 34.44 51.81
CA GLY A 984 28.28 33.89 51.50
C GLY A 984 28.15 32.36 51.59
N GLY A 985 29.26 31.63 51.66
CA GLY A 985 29.26 30.17 51.83
C GLY A 985 28.88 29.75 53.26
N THR A 986 28.04 28.72 53.37
CA THR A 986 27.57 28.19 54.66
C THR A 986 28.10 26.78 54.93
N LEU A 987 28.55 26.53 56.16
CA LEU A 987 28.87 25.20 56.68
C LEU A 987 27.83 24.80 57.73
N ALA A 988 26.98 23.83 57.40
CA ALA A 988 25.93 23.31 58.27
C ALA A 988 25.95 21.77 58.26
N PRO A 989 26.83 21.10 59.03
CA PRO A 989 26.87 19.64 59.11
C PRO A 989 25.50 19.07 59.49
N GLY A 990 24.83 19.70 60.46
CA GLY A 990 23.46 19.40 60.87
C GLY A 990 22.39 20.17 60.09
N TYR A 991 22.41 20.08 58.76
CA TYR A 991 21.38 20.70 57.91
C TYR A 991 20.05 19.92 57.95
N ASP A 992 20.11 18.59 57.92
CA ASP A 992 18.98 17.65 57.88
C ASP A 992 18.72 16.95 59.24
N GLY A 993 19.45 17.34 60.29
CA GLY A 993 19.36 16.75 61.62
C GLY A 993 20.54 17.18 62.50
N VAL A 994 20.89 16.36 63.50
CA VAL A 994 22.19 16.50 64.17
C VAL A 994 23.26 15.84 63.30
N GLY A 995 24.23 16.63 62.82
CA GLY A 995 25.23 16.19 61.86
C GLY A 995 26.67 16.19 62.40
N SER A 996 27.51 15.28 61.91
CA SER A 996 28.91 15.13 62.33
C SER A 996 29.85 15.04 61.13
N LEU A 997 30.33 16.19 60.62
CA LEU A 997 31.21 16.23 59.44
C LEU A 997 32.70 16.24 59.85
N SER A 998 33.52 15.47 59.15
CA SER A 998 34.97 15.35 59.43
C SER A 998 35.82 16.02 58.35
N PHE A 999 37.00 16.53 58.72
CA PHE A 999 37.97 17.18 57.84
C PHE A 999 39.39 16.69 58.13
N THR A 1000 40.15 16.35 57.09
CA THR A 1000 41.49 15.71 57.23
C THR A 1000 42.65 16.59 56.75
N ASN A 1001 42.41 17.57 55.88
CA ASN A 1001 43.44 18.50 55.38
C ASN A 1001 43.07 19.98 55.63
N GLY A 1002 42.40 20.24 56.75
CA GLY A 1002 42.11 21.59 57.24
C GLY A 1002 40.84 22.25 56.70
N LEU A 1003 40.39 23.28 57.42
CA LEU A 1003 39.14 24.01 57.19
C LEU A 1003 39.36 25.52 57.33
N THR A 1004 38.98 26.30 56.32
CA THR A 1004 39.04 27.77 56.33
C THR A 1004 37.64 28.35 56.35
N LEU A 1005 37.32 29.14 57.39
CA LEU A 1005 36.06 29.87 57.54
C LEU A 1005 36.32 31.36 57.31
N GLN A 1006 36.28 31.82 56.06
CA GLN A 1006 36.64 33.20 55.72
C GLN A 1006 35.61 34.21 56.24
N ALA A 1007 36.02 35.48 56.39
CA ALA A 1007 35.10 36.56 56.73
C ALA A 1007 33.92 36.62 55.73
N GLY A 1008 32.71 36.76 56.27
CA GLY A 1008 31.47 36.72 55.49
C GLY A 1008 30.94 35.32 55.16
N SER A 1009 31.61 34.23 55.58
CA SER A 1009 31.02 32.88 55.62
C SER A 1009 30.23 32.66 56.92
N THR A 1010 29.34 31.66 56.95
CA THR A 1010 28.55 31.31 58.15
C THR A 1010 28.74 29.83 58.50
N THR A 1011 28.87 29.51 59.79
CA THR A 1011 28.89 28.13 60.30
C THR A 1011 27.74 27.90 61.26
N LEU A 1012 26.91 26.88 61.00
CA LEU A 1012 25.68 26.59 61.73
C LEU A 1012 25.78 25.27 62.50
N PHE A 1013 25.50 25.33 63.79
CA PHE A 1013 25.40 24.18 64.69
C PHE A 1013 23.98 24.03 65.23
N LEU A 1014 23.36 22.85 65.06
CA LEU A 1014 22.14 22.47 65.77
C LEU A 1014 22.49 21.77 67.08
N LEU A 1015 21.98 22.27 68.21
CA LEU A 1015 22.10 21.66 69.53
C LEU A 1015 20.72 21.20 70.02
N ASN A 1016 20.60 19.92 70.39
CA ASN A 1016 19.40 19.38 71.06
C ASN A 1016 19.71 19.00 72.52
N SER A 1017 20.84 18.35 72.78
CA SER A 1017 21.35 18.02 74.12
C SER A 1017 22.85 17.71 74.09
N ILE A 1018 23.50 17.61 75.25
CA ILE A 1018 24.92 17.21 75.37
C ILE A 1018 25.27 15.83 74.77
N ASN A 1019 24.27 15.01 74.41
CA ASN A 1019 24.44 13.71 73.73
C ASN A 1019 23.89 13.72 72.28
N SER A 1020 23.36 14.85 71.81
CA SER A 1020 22.77 15.01 70.47
C SER A 1020 22.95 16.46 70.03
N PHE A 1021 24.10 16.72 69.42
CA PHE A 1021 24.52 18.04 68.96
C PHE A 1021 25.41 17.91 67.74
N THR A 1022 25.38 18.93 66.87
CA THR A 1022 26.18 18.98 65.65
C THR A 1022 27.68 19.10 65.97
N SER A 1023 28.54 18.44 65.21
CA SER A 1023 30.00 18.49 65.41
C SER A 1023 30.78 18.65 64.09
N ILE A 1024 31.94 19.28 64.21
CA ILE A 1024 32.99 19.36 63.18
C ILE A 1024 34.23 18.66 63.76
N ASN A 1025 34.66 17.58 63.12
CA ASN A 1025 35.81 16.78 63.56
C ASN A 1025 37.04 17.13 62.71
N LEU A 1026 38.03 17.77 63.32
CA LEU A 1026 39.31 18.08 62.68
C LEU A 1026 40.25 16.92 62.99
N LEU A 1027 40.42 16.04 62.01
CA LEU A 1027 41.26 14.83 62.08
C LEU A 1027 42.70 15.09 61.61
N GLY A 1028 42.90 16.19 60.87
CA GLY A 1028 44.19 16.68 60.39
C GLY A 1028 44.03 18.06 59.73
N GLY A 1029 45.13 18.80 59.68
CA GLY A 1029 45.14 20.22 59.29
C GLY A 1029 44.52 21.13 60.36
N GLY A 1030 44.81 22.43 60.26
CA GLY A 1030 44.25 23.43 61.17
C GLY A 1030 42.84 23.88 60.77
N VAL A 1031 42.18 24.61 61.68
CA VAL A 1031 41.03 25.45 61.35
C VAL A 1031 41.44 26.91 61.40
N GLN A 1032 41.05 27.67 60.38
CA GLN A 1032 41.13 29.12 60.37
C GLN A 1032 39.73 29.71 60.59
N TYR A 1033 39.56 30.45 61.68
CA TYR A 1033 38.34 31.20 61.98
C TYR A 1033 38.34 32.57 61.28
N GLY A 1034 37.14 33.15 61.13
CA GLY A 1034 36.95 34.42 60.42
C GLY A 1034 35.49 34.71 60.06
N GLY A 1035 34.70 33.67 59.74
CA GLY A 1035 33.25 33.79 59.48
C GLY A 1035 32.40 34.07 60.73
N GLU A 1036 31.10 33.97 60.58
CA GLU A 1036 30.12 33.96 61.68
C GLU A 1036 29.87 32.53 62.19
N LEU A 1037 29.65 32.37 63.49
CA LEU A 1037 29.29 31.10 64.13
C LEU A 1037 27.90 31.20 64.79
N VAL A 1038 26.95 30.38 64.35
CA VAL A 1038 25.56 30.39 64.84
C VAL A 1038 25.22 29.06 65.53
N PHE A 1039 24.78 29.14 66.77
CA PHE A 1039 24.23 28.01 67.53
C PHE A 1039 22.71 28.07 67.57
N ASN A 1040 22.08 27.24 66.73
CA ASN A 1040 20.65 27.00 66.80
C ASN A 1040 20.34 26.11 68.02
N ILE A 1041 19.70 26.73 69.02
CA ILE A 1041 19.30 26.11 70.28
C ILE A 1041 17.78 25.98 70.45
N ALA A 1042 17.00 26.09 69.36
CA ALA A 1042 15.53 26.09 69.43
C ALA A 1042 14.94 24.80 70.06
N SER A 1043 15.67 23.69 70.01
CA SER A 1043 15.30 22.39 70.57
C SER A 1043 16.01 22.06 71.90
N TYR A 1044 16.90 22.93 72.39
CA TYR A 1044 17.76 22.66 73.54
C TYR A 1044 17.26 23.36 74.81
N THR A 1045 17.17 22.60 75.91
CA THR A 1045 16.87 23.11 77.25
C THR A 1045 18.15 23.10 78.10
N PRO A 1046 18.66 24.25 78.55
CA PRO A 1046 19.88 24.31 79.35
C PRO A 1046 19.79 23.59 80.70
N SER A 1047 20.92 22.97 81.10
CA SER A 1047 21.17 22.48 82.46
C SER A 1047 22.11 23.42 83.24
N ALA A 1048 22.54 23.00 84.43
CA ALA A 1048 23.39 23.81 85.30
C ALA A 1048 24.79 24.07 84.71
N GLU A 1049 25.38 23.08 84.04
CA GLU A 1049 26.74 23.12 83.46
C GLU A 1049 26.86 22.19 82.23
N ASP A 1050 26.23 22.55 81.11
CA ASP A 1050 26.38 21.79 79.86
C ASP A 1050 27.66 22.20 79.11
N VAL A 1051 28.29 21.24 78.44
CA VAL A 1051 29.48 21.48 77.59
C VAL A 1051 29.33 20.72 76.28
N PHE A 1052 29.47 21.43 75.17
CA PHE A 1052 29.42 20.90 73.81
C PHE A 1052 30.79 21.07 73.15
N THR A 1053 31.44 19.97 72.74
CA THR A 1053 32.70 20.02 71.98
C THR A 1053 32.39 20.02 70.50
N VAL A 1054 32.11 21.21 69.96
CA VAL A 1054 31.54 21.42 68.62
C VAL A 1054 32.60 21.48 67.52
N PHE A 1055 33.82 21.94 67.84
CA PHE A 1055 35.02 21.69 67.02
C PHE A 1055 35.92 20.70 67.77
N ASN A 1056 35.92 19.44 67.35
CA ASN A 1056 36.71 18.37 67.94
C ASN A 1056 38.10 18.31 67.25
N MET A 1057 39.11 18.90 67.89
CA MET A 1057 40.48 18.97 67.36
C MET A 1057 41.31 17.76 67.77
N THR A 1058 41.72 16.96 66.79
CA THR A 1058 42.51 15.73 66.97
C THR A 1058 43.67 15.69 65.96
N GLY A 1059 44.52 14.65 66.00
CA GLY A 1059 45.58 14.46 65.00
C GLY A 1059 46.68 15.54 64.94
N GLY A 1060 46.70 16.50 65.86
CA GLY A 1060 47.58 17.68 65.81
C GLY A 1060 46.97 18.91 65.12
N ALA A 1061 45.66 18.90 64.84
CA ALA A 1061 44.91 20.07 64.41
C ALA A 1061 45.01 21.23 65.42
N THR A 1062 45.07 22.46 64.92
CA THR A 1062 45.12 23.70 65.72
C THR A 1062 44.13 24.73 65.18
N ALA A 1063 43.62 25.60 66.05
CA ALA A 1063 42.85 26.78 65.67
C ALA A 1063 43.76 27.99 65.41
N SER A 1064 43.30 28.90 64.55
CA SER A 1064 43.98 30.16 64.23
C SER A 1064 43.00 31.22 63.72
N GLY A 1065 43.25 32.49 64.03
CA GLY A 1065 42.28 33.56 63.80
C GLY A 1065 41.08 33.49 64.75
N ASP A 1066 40.19 34.47 64.65
CA ASP A 1066 39.02 34.65 65.50
C ASP A 1066 37.76 34.76 64.61
N PHE A 1067 36.57 34.45 65.13
CA PHE A 1067 35.31 34.64 64.39
C PHE A 1067 34.97 36.13 64.20
N SER A 1068 34.20 36.49 63.16
CA SER A 1068 33.64 37.84 63.01
C SER A 1068 32.53 38.13 64.01
N SER A 1069 31.73 37.10 64.32
CA SER A 1069 30.60 37.13 65.26
C SER A 1069 30.29 35.72 65.73
N ILE A 1070 29.75 35.61 66.95
CA ILE A 1070 29.18 34.36 67.47
C ILE A 1070 27.80 34.66 68.05
N GLU A 1071 26.79 33.92 67.61
CA GLU A 1071 25.40 34.01 68.08
C GLU A 1071 24.94 32.69 68.71
N VAL A 1072 24.28 32.77 69.86
CA VAL A 1072 23.62 31.64 70.53
C VAL A 1072 22.15 31.98 70.75
N GLY A 1073 21.26 31.46 69.88
CA GLY A 1073 19.81 31.64 69.98
C GLY A 1073 19.35 33.09 70.16
N GLY A 1074 19.78 33.99 69.26
CA GLY A 1074 19.51 35.42 69.32
C GLY A 1074 20.38 36.21 70.31
N THR A 1075 21.34 35.57 70.97
CA THR A 1075 22.28 36.22 71.90
C THR A 1075 23.68 36.28 71.28
N PHE A 1076 24.10 37.46 70.81
CA PHE A 1076 25.47 37.68 70.38
C PHE A 1076 26.45 37.65 71.56
N LEU A 1077 27.62 37.05 71.35
CA LEU A 1077 28.70 36.97 72.33
C LEU A 1077 29.76 38.06 72.08
N THR A 1078 30.39 38.55 73.15
CA THR A 1078 31.56 39.44 73.08
C THR A 1078 32.84 38.65 73.31
N ASP A 1079 33.85 38.82 72.45
CA ASP A 1079 35.18 38.24 72.65
C ASP A 1079 35.98 38.92 73.78
N ALA A 1080 36.88 38.13 74.37
CA ALA A 1080 37.99 38.55 75.21
C ALA A 1080 39.23 37.67 74.97
N SER A 1081 39.82 37.78 73.77
CA SER A 1081 41.00 37.05 73.30
C SER A 1081 40.78 35.54 73.09
N GLY A 1082 39.87 35.19 72.18
CA GLY A 1082 39.48 33.80 71.87
C GLY A 1082 38.57 33.16 72.92
N ILE A 1083 37.87 34.00 73.71
CA ILE A 1083 36.94 33.60 74.77
C ILE A 1083 35.68 34.45 74.65
N TRP A 1084 34.78 34.01 73.79
CA TRP A 1084 33.51 34.65 73.52
C TRP A 1084 32.53 34.36 74.65
N SER A 1085 31.83 35.37 75.17
CA SER A 1085 30.80 35.15 76.18
C SER A 1085 29.63 36.12 76.13
N GLY A 1086 28.49 35.69 76.64
CA GLY A 1086 27.23 36.44 76.65
C GLY A 1086 26.25 35.87 77.68
N THR A 1087 25.20 36.63 77.99
CA THR A 1087 24.09 36.19 78.86
C THR A 1087 22.77 36.53 78.19
N ASN A 1088 21.85 35.58 78.06
CA ASN A 1088 20.53 35.84 77.50
C ASN A 1088 19.60 36.52 78.54
N PRO A 1089 18.43 37.05 78.13
CA PRO A 1089 17.45 37.66 79.06
C PRO A 1089 16.85 36.72 80.12
N LEU A 1090 17.17 35.42 80.09
CA LEU A 1090 16.73 34.39 81.05
C LEU A 1090 17.85 33.98 82.03
N GLY A 1091 18.97 34.72 82.07
CA GLY A 1091 20.09 34.45 82.98
C GLY A 1091 20.99 33.28 82.58
N VAL A 1092 20.80 32.70 81.39
CA VAL A 1092 21.69 31.65 80.87
C VAL A 1092 22.94 32.30 80.30
N ARG A 1093 24.11 31.92 80.82
CA ARG A 1093 25.41 32.30 80.29
C ARG A 1093 25.88 31.30 79.24
N TYR A 1094 26.39 31.85 78.14
CA TYR A 1094 27.09 31.12 77.10
C TYR A 1094 28.56 31.55 77.10
N GLN A 1095 29.47 30.59 76.94
CA GLN A 1095 30.89 30.86 76.71
C GLN A 1095 31.42 29.90 75.64
N PHE A 1096 31.91 30.44 74.53
CA PHE A 1096 32.65 29.68 73.52
C PHE A 1096 34.16 29.95 73.65
N ARG A 1097 34.99 28.97 73.28
CA ARG A 1097 36.45 29.02 73.41
C ARG A 1097 37.13 28.52 72.14
N ASP A 1098 37.76 29.44 71.44
CA ASP A 1098 38.35 29.19 70.10
C ASP A 1098 39.49 28.17 70.19
N ALA A 1099 40.28 28.22 71.28
CA ALA A 1099 41.39 27.30 71.53
C ALA A 1099 40.97 25.87 71.98
N THR A 1100 39.70 25.61 72.29
CA THR A 1100 39.21 24.25 72.66
C THR A 1100 38.01 23.78 71.85
N GLY A 1101 37.44 24.62 70.99
CA GLY A 1101 36.27 24.28 70.19
C GLY A 1101 35.00 24.02 70.99
N GLN A 1102 34.92 24.52 72.23
CA GLN A 1102 33.86 24.18 73.19
C GLN A 1102 32.92 25.35 73.48
N LEU A 1103 31.62 25.06 73.46
CA LEU A 1103 30.57 25.91 74.03
C LEU A 1103 30.19 25.37 75.42
N THR A 1104 30.40 26.17 76.47
CA THR A 1104 29.86 25.94 77.81
C THR A 1104 28.58 26.75 78.00
N VAL A 1105 27.57 26.12 78.60
CA VAL A 1105 26.29 26.74 78.95
C VAL A 1105 26.05 26.59 80.44
N ARG A 1106 25.74 27.70 81.13
CA ARG A 1106 25.51 27.73 82.58
C ARG A 1106 24.29 28.58 82.91
N ILE A 1107 23.28 27.99 83.54
CA ILE A 1107 22.23 28.77 84.20
C ILE A 1107 22.85 29.55 85.36
N VAL A 1108 22.70 30.88 85.38
CA VAL A 1108 22.96 31.69 86.58
C VAL A 1108 21.66 31.71 87.40
N PRO A 1109 21.66 31.24 88.66
CA PRO A 1109 20.50 31.40 89.52
C PRO A 1109 20.22 32.88 89.79
N GLU A 1110 18.99 33.31 89.53
CA GLU A 1110 18.43 34.57 90.07
C GLU A 1110 18.69 34.65 91.59
N PRO A 1111 19.24 35.75 92.13
CA PRO A 1111 19.55 35.88 93.55
C PRO A 1111 18.28 36.09 94.39
N SER A 1112 17.59 34.98 94.67
CA SER A 1112 16.32 34.94 95.39
C SER A 1112 16.46 35.27 96.89
N GLN A 1113 16.36 36.57 97.22
CA GLN A 1113 15.81 37.09 98.48
C GLN A 1113 16.32 36.43 99.79
N VAL A 1114 17.63 36.20 99.94
CA VAL A 1114 18.21 35.75 101.22
C VAL A 1114 18.41 36.94 102.17
N SER A 1115 17.32 37.48 102.74
CA SER A 1115 17.40 38.66 103.60
C SER A 1115 16.36 38.74 104.75
N THR A 1116 15.99 37.62 105.39
CA THR A 1116 15.27 37.64 106.69
C THR A 1116 15.65 36.50 107.63
N LEU A 1117 16.78 36.61 108.34
CA LEU A 1117 16.90 36.03 109.69
C LEU A 1117 18.03 36.67 110.53
N LEU A 1118 17.79 37.85 111.15
CA LEU A 1118 18.30 38.23 112.48
C LEU A 1118 17.80 39.62 112.93
N ALA A 1119 17.84 39.85 114.24
CA ALA A 1119 17.74 41.13 114.95
C ALA A 1119 16.45 41.99 114.78
N THR A 1120 15.42 41.69 115.58
CA THR A 1120 14.38 42.65 115.99
C THR A 1120 14.84 43.58 117.12
N GLY A 1121 14.45 44.86 117.07
CA GLY A 1121 14.48 45.80 118.21
C GLY A 1121 15.50 46.95 118.11
N ILE A 1122 15.32 48.14 118.72
CA ILE A 1122 14.25 48.75 119.55
C ILE A 1122 14.28 50.25 119.19
N ALA A 1123 13.28 50.82 118.48
CA ALA A 1123 12.02 51.42 118.96
C ALA A 1123 12.10 52.88 119.50
N GLY A 1124 11.20 53.77 119.05
CA GLY A 1124 10.94 55.08 119.69
C GLY A 1124 10.63 56.29 118.79
N LEU A 1125 9.78 57.19 119.30
CA LEU A 1125 9.59 58.63 118.99
C LEU A 1125 9.05 59.13 117.61
N LEU A 1126 7.74 59.43 117.63
CA LEU A 1126 7.07 60.70 117.29
C LEU A 1126 7.33 61.50 115.97
N ILE A 1127 6.29 61.52 115.12
CA ILE A 1127 5.49 62.68 114.67
C ILE A 1127 6.21 63.99 114.22
N VAL A 1128 6.06 64.34 112.92
CA VAL A 1128 5.53 65.62 112.37
C VAL A 1128 5.37 65.47 110.83
N ARG A 1129 4.15 65.54 110.25
CA ARG A 1129 3.58 66.68 109.45
C ARG A 1129 4.59 67.29 108.44
N CYS A 1130 4.36 67.49 107.13
CA CYS A 1130 3.17 67.67 106.26
C CYS A 1130 3.63 67.51 104.77
N ARG A 1131 2.87 67.56 103.66
CA ARG A 1131 1.42 67.69 103.31
C ARG A 1131 1.20 67.23 101.84
N LYS A 1132 -0.07 66.91 101.50
CA LYS A 1132 -0.81 67.00 100.20
C LYS A 1132 -0.05 67.43 98.91
N GLY A 1133 -0.33 66.91 97.71
CA GLY A 1133 -1.34 65.93 97.25
C GLY A 1133 -2.35 66.47 96.19
N LEU A 1134 -3.18 65.57 95.62
CA LEU A 1134 -4.22 65.81 94.57
C LEU A 1134 -3.65 66.05 93.14
N ALA A 1135 -4.36 65.75 92.03
CA ALA A 1135 -5.80 65.53 91.86
C ALA A 1135 -6.19 64.35 90.92
N ARG A 1136 -7.49 63.99 90.94
CA ARG A 1136 -8.19 63.17 89.92
C ARG A 1136 -8.73 64.04 88.79
N VAL A 1137 -9.09 63.45 87.63
CA VAL A 1137 -10.27 63.70 86.76
C VAL A 1137 -9.97 63.22 85.32
N ALA A 1138 -10.90 62.64 84.53
CA ALA A 1138 -12.10 61.84 84.80
C ALA A 1138 -12.63 61.23 83.47
N LEU A 1139 -13.46 60.18 83.56
CA LEU A 1139 -14.41 59.69 82.54
C LEU A 1139 -13.80 59.16 81.21
N ARG A 1140 -14.38 58.13 80.56
CA ARG A 1140 -15.70 57.52 80.77
C ARG A 1140 -15.64 56.00 80.70
#